data_AF-A0A1B7NW13-F1
#
_entry.id   AF-A0A1B7NW13-F1
#
_cell.length_a   1.000
_cell.length_b   1.000
_cell.length_c   1.000
_cell.angle_alpha   90.00
_cell.angle_beta   90.00
_cell.angle_gamma   90.00
#
_symmetry.space_group_name_H-M   'P 1'
#
loop_
_entity.id
_entity.type
_entity.pdbx_description
1 polymer ?
#
loop_
_entity_poly.entity_id
_entity_poly.type
_entity_poly.pdbx_seq_one_letter_code
_entity_poly.pdbx_strand_id
1 'polypeptide(L)'
;MAELPDPTVDLDWSGYVGSIQSHFVENAKKHPDRVCVVETKSSEAPERKFTYRQIYEASNTLAHYLHDAGVTNGDVVMIWAHRSVDLVISIMGTLMSAATMSILDPAYPPARQQIYLEVSQPCALVNIARATDDAGPLAPTVRKYIDDELTLKAEVPSLRIHDNGFLSGGEIESQDIFAQVRSKASSPPDTLVGPDSNPTLSFTSGSEGRPKGVLGRHFSLAKYFGWMAERFELTSESRFTLLSGIAHDPVQRDIFTPLYLGAQLLVPSKEDIQHERLAEWMSEHKPTVTHLTPAMGQILVGGASAKFPSLDRAFFVGDVLTTRDCRSLRDLAVNVNIVNMYGTTETQRAVSYYEIPSRAKDPNYLDKLKDTVPAGKGMKDVQLLAVNREDRTKLCKVGEVGEIYVRAAGLAEGYKGDHAMNEQKFLMNWFVDNEKWVEADKKKDKGEPWRKYYLGPRDRLYRTGDLGKYLETGDVECTGRADDQVKIRGFRIELNDIDNNLRQHLLIRDCKTLVRRDRYEEPTLASYIVPELKEWPQWLKDRGLEDIEDEGTDVGPAIIYNKRFRRMQTEVRDHLKDRLPSYAVPSIFIVLNKLPLNPNGKVDKQKLPFPDIAEQSEPASSEDLKRWEAMSETERTVATKWADLIRGLNAKTISPQNDFFDLGGHSILAQQMLLTIRKEMGANVSINTLYEYPSLGGFSAQVDKQLNIKNGIIKAGDAGEEDRDSTYSKSLDELLKQLPASYQTADPEAIRNSSQATVFLTGATGFLGSYIIQDIMERSRQAIKLIVHVRGVKDSKAALDRLRRSLQGYGLWKEEWTGRLGFVVGDLSKPQLGIDQQTWQKLAHEVDLVIHNGASVHWVRRYSDMMASNVLSTIDAMALCNEGKPKMFTFVSSTSVLDTDHYVKLSSQYLITGRDAISEDDDMEGSRTGLGTGYGQTKWVSEQLVRAAGNRGLLGSVVRPGYVLGDAETGVCNTDDFLIRMLKGCIQLSSRPHIINTVISVPVKHVARVVVAAALNPLPGGVHVVHVTGHPRLRMNEYLSLLEFYGYKVPEVDYDIWKDELEKYVSAGGPEKDQEQHALMPLYHFCINDLPATTRAPELDDRNAVKILKADADKWTGVDESAGYGISREDVGRYLSYLVEIKFVSQPSGKGRPLPKVHVSAAQLEAVGAVGGRGGVPK
;
A
#
# COMPACT_ATOMS: atom_id res chain seq x y z
N MET A 1 16.32 -52.59 -3.66
CA MET A 1 15.80 -51.42 -4.41
C MET A 1 14.38 -51.19 -3.93
N ALA A 2 13.98 -49.95 -3.70
CA ALA A 2 12.58 -49.64 -3.46
C ALA A 2 11.75 -49.98 -4.73
N GLU A 3 10.53 -50.44 -4.52
CA GLU A 3 9.60 -50.76 -5.61
C GLU A 3 9.06 -49.46 -6.22
N LEU A 4 9.27 -49.27 -7.53
CA LEU A 4 8.74 -48.13 -8.27
C LEU A 4 7.22 -48.27 -8.43
N PRO A 5 6.47 -47.16 -8.55
CA PRO A 5 5.01 -47.22 -8.68
C PRO A 5 4.57 -47.98 -9.95
N ASP A 6 3.68 -48.96 -9.78
CA ASP A 6 3.03 -49.69 -10.86
C ASP A 6 1.80 -48.90 -11.37
N PRO A 7 1.80 -48.39 -12.62
CA PRO A 7 0.73 -47.57 -13.16
C PRO A 7 -0.55 -48.36 -13.51
N THR A 8 -0.62 -49.67 -13.21
CA THR A 8 -1.75 -50.54 -13.56
C THR A 8 -2.62 -50.96 -12.38
N VAL A 9 -2.20 -50.63 -11.15
CA VAL A 9 -2.90 -51.00 -9.89
C VAL A 9 -4.14 -50.12 -9.63
N ASP A 10 -5.06 -50.62 -8.81
CA ASP A 10 -6.24 -49.88 -8.34
C ASP A 10 -5.82 -48.83 -7.29
N LEU A 11 -6.23 -47.57 -7.48
CA LEU A 11 -6.01 -46.46 -6.55
C LEU A 11 -7.32 -46.04 -5.87
N ASP A 12 -8.25 -46.99 -5.72
CA ASP A 12 -9.53 -46.81 -5.06
C ASP A 12 -10.37 -45.70 -5.71
N TRP A 13 -10.74 -45.92 -6.98
CA TRP A 13 -11.46 -44.97 -7.84
C TRP A 13 -12.86 -44.59 -7.35
N SER A 14 -13.46 -45.41 -6.50
CA SER A 14 -14.84 -45.29 -6.03
C SER A 14 -14.96 -45.02 -4.53
N GLY A 15 -13.84 -44.94 -3.80
CA GLY A 15 -13.81 -44.76 -2.35
C GLY A 15 -14.10 -43.33 -1.90
N TYR A 16 -15.31 -42.84 -2.16
CA TYR A 16 -15.75 -41.55 -1.67
C TYR A 16 -16.07 -41.61 -0.17
N VAL A 17 -15.37 -40.82 0.62
CA VAL A 17 -15.48 -40.81 2.10
C VAL A 17 -16.41 -39.73 2.64
N GLY A 18 -17.20 -39.08 1.77
CA GLY A 18 -18.03 -37.93 2.12
C GLY A 18 -17.34 -36.59 1.85
N SER A 19 -18.07 -35.50 2.08
CA SER A 19 -17.62 -34.14 1.80
C SER A 19 -16.98 -33.49 3.03
N ILE A 20 -16.12 -32.50 2.85
CA ILE A 20 -15.48 -31.80 3.99
C ILE A 20 -16.51 -31.20 4.95
N GLN A 21 -17.60 -30.65 4.41
CA GLN A 21 -18.67 -30.08 5.21
C GLN A 21 -19.41 -31.15 6.02
N SER A 22 -19.59 -32.37 5.51
CA SER A 22 -20.20 -33.46 6.29
C SER A 22 -19.36 -33.84 7.52
N HIS A 23 -18.04 -33.98 7.36
CA HIS A 23 -17.11 -34.24 8.46
C HIS A 23 -17.06 -33.09 9.47
N PHE A 24 -17.08 -31.85 8.99
CA PHE A 24 -17.19 -30.68 9.87
C PHE A 24 -18.50 -30.69 10.67
N VAL A 25 -19.65 -31.03 10.07
CA VAL A 25 -20.93 -31.15 10.78
C VAL A 25 -20.88 -32.22 11.87
N GLU A 26 -20.27 -33.38 11.58
CA GLU A 26 -20.09 -34.43 12.58
C GLU A 26 -19.25 -33.94 13.77
N ASN A 27 -18.12 -33.28 13.50
CA ASN A 27 -17.28 -32.71 14.55
C ASN A 27 -17.98 -31.61 15.35
N ALA A 28 -18.73 -30.73 14.68
CA ALA A 28 -19.45 -29.64 15.35
C ALA A 28 -20.53 -30.16 16.29
N LYS A 29 -21.21 -31.25 15.91
CA LYS A 29 -22.18 -31.94 16.78
C LYS A 29 -21.52 -32.69 17.93
N LYS A 30 -20.36 -33.30 17.68
CA LYS A 30 -19.63 -34.08 18.69
C LYS A 30 -18.92 -33.20 19.73
N HIS A 31 -18.44 -32.03 19.32
CA HIS A 31 -17.62 -31.12 20.13
C HIS A 31 -18.10 -29.66 20.08
N PRO A 32 -19.39 -29.36 20.38
CA PRO A 32 -19.98 -28.05 20.13
C PRO A 32 -19.31 -26.91 20.90
N ASP A 33 -18.86 -27.16 22.14
CA ASP A 33 -18.26 -26.16 23.01
C ASP A 33 -16.73 -26.02 22.84
N ARG A 34 -16.10 -26.86 22.02
CA ARG A 34 -14.66 -26.79 21.77
C ARG A 34 -14.34 -25.56 20.92
N VAL A 35 -13.24 -24.88 21.24
CA VAL A 35 -12.74 -23.75 20.44
C VAL A 35 -12.28 -24.24 19.07
N CYS A 36 -12.90 -23.71 18.03
CA CYS A 36 -12.64 -24.01 16.63
C CYS A 36 -11.66 -23.02 16.01
N VAL A 37 -11.94 -21.71 16.15
CA VAL A 37 -11.12 -20.64 15.56
C VAL A 37 -10.73 -19.64 16.64
N VAL A 38 -9.46 -19.24 16.64
CA VAL A 38 -8.94 -18.16 17.49
C VAL A 38 -8.37 -17.09 16.57
N GLU A 39 -8.95 -15.89 16.59
CA GLU A 39 -8.31 -14.71 16.02
C GLU A 39 -7.41 -14.11 17.09
N THR A 40 -6.10 -14.07 16.84
CA THR A 40 -5.16 -13.54 17.82
C THR A 40 -5.29 -12.03 17.94
N LYS A 41 -4.90 -11.48 19.08
CA LYS A 41 -4.91 -10.02 19.31
C LYS A 41 -4.09 -9.28 18.23
N SER A 42 -4.50 -8.07 17.90
CA SER A 42 -3.72 -7.08 17.14
C SER A 42 -3.62 -5.79 17.95
N SER A 43 -2.97 -4.76 17.41
CA SER A 43 -2.96 -3.42 18.01
C SER A 43 -4.36 -2.78 18.11
N GLU A 44 -5.31 -3.21 17.25
CA GLU A 44 -6.63 -2.60 17.10
C GLU A 44 -7.79 -3.49 17.58
N ALA A 45 -7.58 -4.80 17.73
CA ALA A 45 -8.62 -5.75 18.15
C ALA A 45 -8.12 -6.75 19.20
N PRO A 46 -8.95 -7.10 20.22
CA PRO A 46 -8.61 -8.13 21.19
C PRO A 46 -8.63 -9.53 20.57
N GLU A 47 -8.08 -10.51 21.28
CA GLU A 47 -8.22 -11.93 20.91
C GLU A 47 -9.70 -12.35 20.94
N ARG A 48 -10.15 -13.06 19.89
CA ARG A 48 -11.52 -13.56 19.76
C ARG A 48 -11.50 -15.08 19.59
N LYS A 49 -12.42 -15.76 20.27
CA LYS A 49 -12.51 -17.24 20.26
C LYS A 49 -13.90 -17.68 19.84
N PHE A 50 -13.94 -18.57 18.86
CA PHE A 50 -15.18 -19.12 18.32
C PHE A 50 -15.21 -20.62 18.50
N THR A 51 -16.32 -21.10 19.05
CA THR A 51 -16.59 -22.54 19.24
C THR A 51 -17.06 -23.20 17.94
N TYR A 52 -16.95 -24.52 17.88
CA TYR A 52 -17.48 -25.31 16.77
C TYR A 52 -18.98 -25.05 16.54
N ARG A 53 -19.78 -24.91 17.60
CA ARG A 53 -21.20 -24.55 17.49
C ARG A 53 -21.41 -23.20 16.81
N GLN A 54 -20.66 -22.17 17.20
CA GLN A 54 -20.79 -20.83 16.62
C GLN A 54 -20.42 -20.80 15.14
N ILE A 55 -19.33 -21.47 14.75
CA ILE A 55 -18.96 -21.58 13.32
C ILE A 55 -20.02 -22.37 12.55
N TYR A 56 -20.53 -23.47 13.11
CA TYR A 56 -21.56 -24.30 12.50
C TYR A 56 -22.87 -23.52 12.27
N GLU A 57 -23.39 -22.85 13.28
CA GLU A 57 -24.64 -22.08 13.18
C GLU A 57 -24.52 -20.88 12.24
N ALA A 58 -23.37 -20.18 12.26
CA ALA A 58 -23.10 -19.09 11.33
C ALA A 58 -23.00 -19.59 9.88
N SER A 59 -22.27 -20.69 9.63
CA SER A 59 -22.18 -21.29 8.29
C SER A 59 -23.53 -21.78 7.79
N ASN A 60 -24.37 -22.39 8.64
CA ASN A 60 -25.72 -22.81 8.26
C ASN A 60 -26.61 -21.62 7.92
N THR A 61 -26.48 -20.49 8.65
CA THR A 61 -27.22 -19.26 8.36
C THR A 61 -26.93 -18.76 6.95
N LEU A 62 -25.65 -18.67 6.59
CA LEU A 62 -25.24 -18.31 5.22
C LEU A 62 -25.71 -19.36 4.20
N ALA A 63 -25.58 -20.64 4.51
CA ALA A 63 -25.97 -21.74 3.62
C ALA A 63 -27.46 -21.70 3.27
N HIS A 64 -28.33 -21.49 4.26
CA HIS A 64 -29.78 -21.34 4.03
C HIS A 64 -30.11 -20.11 3.20
N TYR A 65 -29.45 -18.98 3.45
CA TYR A 65 -29.65 -17.78 2.62
C TYR A 65 -29.32 -18.02 1.16
N LEU A 66 -28.16 -18.64 0.88
CA LEU A 66 -27.76 -18.98 -0.49
C LEU A 66 -28.70 -20.03 -1.10
N HIS A 67 -29.06 -21.06 -0.34
CA HIS A 67 -29.94 -22.14 -0.79
C HIS A 67 -31.35 -21.65 -1.11
N ASP A 68 -31.97 -20.83 -0.25
CA ASP A 68 -33.29 -20.25 -0.46
C ASP A 68 -33.30 -19.30 -1.68
N ALA A 69 -32.16 -18.71 -2.03
CA ALA A 69 -31.97 -17.94 -3.26
C ALA A 69 -31.74 -18.80 -4.53
N GLY A 70 -31.74 -20.13 -4.41
CA GLY A 70 -31.59 -21.06 -5.53
C GLY A 70 -30.14 -21.33 -5.95
N VAL A 71 -29.17 -21.07 -5.08
CA VAL A 71 -27.76 -21.46 -5.26
C VAL A 71 -27.61 -22.96 -4.97
N THR A 72 -26.95 -23.71 -5.86
CA THR A 72 -26.83 -25.18 -5.77
C THR A 72 -25.54 -25.73 -6.43
N ASN A 73 -25.44 -27.05 -6.59
CA ASN A 73 -24.30 -27.72 -7.25
C ASN A 73 -23.94 -27.06 -8.59
N GLY A 74 -22.66 -26.70 -8.75
CA GLY A 74 -22.11 -26.09 -9.97
C GLY A 74 -22.20 -24.57 -10.02
N ASP A 75 -23.03 -23.95 -9.19
CA ASP A 75 -23.06 -22.50 -9.03
C ASP A 75 -21.77 -22.01 -8.34
N VAL A 76 -21.24 -20.87 -8.79
CA VAL A 76 -20.06 -20.25 -8.19
C VAL A 76 -20.46 -19.11 -7.28
N VAL A 77 -20.01 -19.16 -6.03
CA VAL A 77 -20.11 -18.06 -5.06
C VAL A 77 -18.73 -17.41 -4.96
N MET A 78 -18.66 -16.12 -5.29
CA MET A 78 -17.44 -15.34 -5.14
C MET A 78 -17.40 -14.70 -3.76
N ILE A 79 -16.28 -14.81 -3.06
CA ILE A 79 -16.08 -14.26 -1.71
C ILE A 79 -15.06 -13.12 -1.79
N TRP A 80 -15.48 -11.89 -1.51
CA TRP A 80 -14.57 -10.77 -1.29
C TRP A 80 -13.90 -10.95 0.07
N ALA A 81 -12.64 -11.38 0.04
CA ALA A 81 -12.06 -12.12 1.14
C ALA A 81 -11.19 -11.26 2.07
N HIS A 82 -11.19 -11.62 3.35
CA HIS A 82 -10.30 -11.11 4.38
C HIS A 82 -9.83 -12.27 5.25
N ARG A 83 -8.58 -12.27 5.71
CA ARG A 83 -8.06 -13.34 6.58
C ARG A 83 -8.66 -13.21 7.99
N SER A 84 -9.78 -13.89 8.21
CA SER A 84 -10.53 -13.83 9.46
C SER A 84 -11.37 -15.10 9.66
N VAL A 85 -12.03 -15.19 10.81
CA VAL A 85 -13.08 -16.20 11.05
C VAL A 85 -14.21 -16.11 10.03
N ASP A 86 -14.51 -14.91 9.52
CA ASP A 86 -15.55 -14.67 8.52
C ASP A 86 -15.27 -15.39 7.20
N LEU A 87 -13.98 -15.58 6.85
CA LEU A 87 -13.57 -16.36 5.68
C LEU A 87 -13.89 -17.85 5.86
N VAL A 88 -13.65 -18.39 7.06
CA VAL A 88 -13.99 -19.78 7.40
C VAL A 88 -15.51 -19.98 7.26
N ILE A 89 -16.30 -19.05 7.80
CA ILE A 89 -17.77 -19.09 7.73
C ILE A 89 -18.25 -18.99 6.27
N SER A 90 -17.67 -18.07 5.49
CA SER A 90 -18.03 -17.84 4.09
C SER A 90 -17.77 -19.08 3.23
N ILE A 91 -16.61 -19.71 3.41
CA ILE A 91 -16.25 -20.94 2.70
C ILE A 91 -17.19 -22.09 3.11
N MET A 92 -17.35 -22.34 4.41
CA MET A 92 -18.15 -23.46 4.89
C MET A 92 -19.64 -23.28 4.58
N GLY A 93 -20.18 -22.06 4.69
CA GLY A 93 -21.57 -21.77 4.32
C GLY A 93 -21.84 -21.95 2.83
N THR A 94 -20.88 -21.59 1.97
CA THR A 94 -20.95 -21.87 0.53
C THR A 94 -20.94 -23.37 0.23
N LEU A 95 -20.06 -24.14 0.89
CA LEU A 95 -20.01 -25.60 0.69
C LEU A 95 -21.26 -26.31 1.23
N MET A 96 -21.85 -25.79 2.32
CA MET A 96 -23.10 -26.31 2.89
C MET A 96 -24.32 -26.03 2.02
N SER A 97 -24.31 -24.97 1.19
CA SER A 97 -25.32 -24.78 0.13
C SER A 97 -25.05 -25.63 -1.12
N ALA A 98 -24.04 -26.52 -1.08
CA ALA A 98 -23.55 -27.36 -2.19
C ALA A 98 -22.91 -26.60 -3.36
N ALA A 99 -22.60 -25.31 -3.19
CA ALA A 99 -22.02 -24.49 -4.24
C ALA A 99 -20.49 -24.55 -4.28
N THR A 100 -19.94 -24.04 -5.38
CA THR A 100 -18.51 -23.89 -5.61
C THR A 100 -18.02 -22.58 -5.01
N MET A 101 -17.06 -22.62 -4.08
CA MET A 101 -16.45 -21.41 -3.53
C MET A 101 -15.31 -20.89 -4.43
N SER A 102 -15.21 -19.57 -4.53
CA SER A 102 -14.12 -18.86 -5.18
C SER A 102 -13.74 -17.62 -4.36
N ILE A 103 -12.47 -17.22 -4.42
CA ILE A 103 -11.94 -16.07 -3.67
C ILE A 103 -11.64 -14.91 -4.61
N LEU A 104 -12.06 -13.71 -4.22
CA LEU A 104 -11.66 -12.43 -4.80
C LEU A 104 -10.84 -11.67 -3.75
N ASP A 105 -9.55 -11.52 -4.00
CA ASP A 105 -8.61 -10.87 -3.08
C ASP A 105 -8.64 -9.34 -3.26
N PRO A 106 -8.91 -8.55 -2.20
CA PRO A 106 -8.87 -7.10 -2.26
C PRO A 106 -7.52 -6.50 -2.66
N ALA A 107 -6.42 -7.22 -2.46
CA ALA A 107 -5.08 -6.77 -2.83
C ALA A 107 -4.84 -6.80 -4.35
N TYR A 108 -5.69 -7.44 -5.14
CA TYR A 108 -5.56 -7.47 -6.59
C TYR A 108 -6.04 -6.16 -7.24
N PRO A 109 -5.40 -5.68 -8.31
CA PRO A 109 -5.89 -4.51 -9.05
C PRO A 109 -7.31 -4.73 -9.60
N PRO A 110 -8.15 -3.68 -9.69
CA PRO A 110 -9.52 -3.77 -10.20
C PRO A 110 -9.66 -4.49 -11.56
N ALA A 111 -8.73 -4.28 -12.49
CA ALA A 111 -8.74 -4.96 -13.78
C ALA A 111 -8.58 -6.49 -13.64
N ARG A 112 -7.72 -6.94 -12.71
CA ARG A 112 -7.54 -8.37 -12.43
C ARG A 112 -8.76 -8.97 -11.74
N GLN A 113 -9.40 -8.21 -10.86
CA GLN A 113 -10.65 -8.60 -10.19
C GLN A 113 -11.77 -8.83 -11.23
N GLN A 114 -11.92 -7.94 -12.22
CA GLN A 114 -12.87 -8.12 -13.32
C GLN A 114 -12.61 -9.40 -14.12
N ILE A 115 -11.36 -9.70 -14.46
CA ILE A 115 -11.04 -10.95 -15.17
C ILE A 115 -11.41 -12.18 -14.35
N TYR A 116 -11.20 -12.16 -13.03
CA TYR A 116 -11.61 -13.25 -12.14
C TYR A 116 -13.14 -13.44 -12.19
N LEU A 117 -13.91 -12.36 -12.13
CA LEU A 117 -15.36 -12.39 -12.25
C LEU A 117 -15.81 -12.91 -13.63
N GLU A 118 -15.13 -12.48 -14.69
CA GLU A 118 -15.44 -12.90 -16.06
C GLU A 118 -15.18 -14.39 -16.28
N VAL A 119 -14.09 -14.94 -15.76
CA VAL A 119 -13.81 -16.40 -15.88
C VAL A 119 -14.68 -17.23 -14.93
N SER A 120 -14.95 -16.72 -13.72
CA SER A 120 -15.75 -17.46 -12.73
C SER A 120 -17.24 -17.42 -13.00
N GLN A 121 -17.77 -16.37 -13.62
CA GLN A 121 -19.21 -16.15 -13.83
C GLN A 121 -20.02 -16.47 -12.56
N PRO A 122 -19.76 -15.79 -11.43
CA PRO A 122 -20.39 -16.12 -10.17
C PRO A 122 -21.86 -15.70 -10.18
N CYS A 123 -22.71 -16.52 -9.58
CA CYS A 123 -24.13 -16.22 -9.41
C CYS A 123 -24.46 -15.75 -7.99
N ALA A 124 -23.48 -15.67 -7.10
CA ALA A 124 -23.65 -15.03 -5.80
C ALA A 124 -22.34 -14.39 -5.34
N LEU A 125 -22.46 -13.32 -4.55
CA LEU A 125 -21.34 -12.58 -3.99
C LEU A 125 -21.46 -12.52 -2.46
N VAL A 126 -20.39 -12.85 -1.75
CA VAL A 126 -20.28 -12.68 -0.31
C VAL A 126 -19.21 -11.65 -0.01
N ASN A 127 -19.62 -10.49 0.50
CA ASN A 127 -18.71 -9.44 0.92
C ASN A 127 -18.39 -9.57 2.40
N ILE A 128 -17.17 -9.97 2.76
CA ILE A 128 -16.73 -9.96 4.15
C ILE A 128 -16.52 -8.51 4.59
N ALA A 129 -17.23 -8.08 5.64
CA ALA A 129 -17.25 -6.69 6.06
C ALA A 129 -15.83 -6.14 6.33
N ARG A 130 -14.98 -6.92 7.00
CA ARG A 130 -13.58 -6.55 7.28
C ARG A 130 -12.72 -6.36 6.02
N ALA A 131 -13.04 -7.03 4.92
CA ALA A 131 -12.37 -6.77 3.65
C ALA A 131 -12.69 -5.35 3.16
N THR A 132 -13.91 -4.89 3.38
CA THR A 132 -14.35 -3.52 3.03
C THR A 132 -13.81 -2.48 3.99
N ASP A 133 -13.69 -2.79 5.28
CA ASP A 133 -13.05 -1.92 6.27
C ASP A 133 -11.58 -1.66 5.86
N ASP A 134 -10.78 -2.72 5.74
CA ASP A 134 -9.33 -2.61 5.51
C ASP A 134 -8.93 -2.11 4.10
N ALA A 135 -9.66 -2.53 3.06
CA ALA A 135 -9.28 -2.27 1.66
C ALA A 135 -10.22 -1.29 0.94
N GLY A 136 -11.29 -0.85 1.61
CA GLY A 136 -12.38 -0.12 0.98
C GLY A 136 -13.35 -1.01 0.20
N PRO A 137 -14.47 -0.45 -0.27
CA PRO A 137 -15.46 -1.18 -1.06
C PRO A 137 -14.89 -1.56 -2.44
N LEU A 138 -15.54 -2.52 -3.11
CA LEU A 138 -15.23 -2.85 -4.51
C LEU A 138 -15.15 -1.56 -5.36
N ALA A 139 -14.08 -1.44 -6.15
CA ALA A 139 -13.87 -0.30 -7.02
C ALA A 139 -15.08 -0.08 -7.95
N PRO A 140 -15.44 1.17 -8.30
CA PRO A 140 -16.61 1.44 -9.13
C PRO A 140 -16.64 0.69 -10.47
N THR A 141 -15.46 0.45 -11.06
CA THR A 141 -15.33 -0.33 -12.31
C THR A 141 -15.65 -1.81 -12.11
N VAL A 142 -15.28 -2.40 -10.98
CA VAL A 142 -15.58 -3.80 -10.63
C VAL A 142 -17.05 -3.95 -10.30
N ARG A 143 -17.60 -3.01 -9.52
CA ARG A 143 -19.03 -2.99 -9.21
C ARG A 143 -19.87 -2.86 -10.47
N LYS A 144 -19.51 -1.93 -11.37
CA LYS A 144 -20.17 -1.79 -12.67
C LYS A 144 -20.13 -3.08 -13.49
N TYR A 145 -18.98 -3.77 -13.54
CA TYR A 145 -18.89 -5.06 -14.23
C TYR A 145 -19.85 -6.10 -13.63
N ILE A 146 -19.95 -6.17 -12.30
CA ILE A 146 -20.90 -7.07 -11.63
C ILE A 146 -22.34 -6.74 -12.03
N ASP A 147 -22.70 -5.45 -11.99
CA ASP A 147 -24.06 -5.00 -12.27
C ASP A 147 -24.45 -5.17 -13.75
N ASP A 148 -23.51 -4.96 -14.68
CA ASP A 148 -23.74 -4.98 -16.13
C ASP A 148 -23.61 -6.39 -16.73
N GLU A 149 -22.67 -7.21 -16.26
CA GLU A 149 -22.26 -8.47 -16.92
C GLU A 149 -22.64 -9.74 -16.15
N LEU A 150 -23.02 -9.64 -14.87
CA LEU A 150 -23.37 -10.81 -14.04
C LEU A 150 -24.84 -10.80 -13.64
N THR A 151 -25.41 -11.99 -13.43
CA THR A 151 -26.75 -12.17 -12.88
C THR A 151 -26.65 -12.85 -11.53
N LEU A 152 -26.69 -12.07 -10.46
CA LEU A 152 -26.61 -12.59 -9.10
C LEU A 152 -27.98 -13.08 -8.62
N LYS A 153 -28.03 -14.33 -8.14
CA LYS A 153 -29.13 -14.91 -7.38
C LYS A 153 -29.17 -14.37 -5.94
N ALA A 154 -27.99 -14.07 -5.37
CA ALA A 154 -27.85 -13.59 -3.99
C ALA A 154 -26.62 -12.69 -3.83
N GLU A 155 -26.73 -11.69 -2.95
CA GLU A 155 -25.59 -10.87 -2.53
C GLU A 155 -25.65 -10.67 -1.02
N VAL A 156 -24.54 -10.96 -0.33
CA VAL A 156 -24.34 -10.63 1.08
C VAL A 156 -23.47 -9.38 1.14
N PRO A 157 -24.04 -8.19 1.42
CA PRO A 157 -23.33 -6.93 1.31
C PRO A 157 -22.29 -6.69 2.42
N SER A 158 -22.47 -7.28 3.61
CA SER A 158 -21.56 -7.08 4.75
C SER A 158 -21.65 -8.26 5.74
N LEU A 159 -20.94 -9.36 5.44
CA LEU A 159 -20.85 -10.53 6.30
C LEU A 159 -19.91 -10.25 7.49
N ARG A 160 -20.43 -10.39 8.71
CA ARG A 160 -19.67 -10.21 9.96
C ARG A 160 -20.20 -11.09 11.07
N ILE A 161 -19.33 -11.85 11.72
CA ILE A 161 -19.65 -12.56 12.97
C ILE A 161 -19.27 -11.73 14.20
N HIS A 162 -20.16 -11.66 15.18
CA HIS A 162 -19.97 -11.03 16.48
C HIS A 162 -19.45 -12.02 17.53
N ASP A 163 -18.92 -11.55 18.64
CA ASP A 163 -18.26 -12.38 19.67
C ASP A 163 -19.17 -13.42 20.31
N ASN A 164 -20.49 -13.16 20.34
CA ASN A 164 -21.50 -14.09 20.80
C ASN A 164 -21.83 -15.19 19.77
N GLY A 165 -21.29 -15.13 18.56
CA GLY A 165 -21.57 -16.05 17.45
C GLY A 165 -22.70 -15.60 16.52
N PHE A 166 -23.31 -14.43 16.77
CA PHE A 166 -24.32 -13.87 15.89
C PHE A 166 -23.69 -13.48 14.54
N LEU A 167 -24.24 -13.96 13.43
CA LEU A 167 -23.84 -13.57 12.08
C LEU A 167 -24.76 -12.47 11.53
N SER A 168 -24.21 -11.35 11.06
CA SER A 168 -24.93 -10.34 10.27
C SER A 168 -24.51 -10.41 8.81
N GLY A 169 -25.43 -10.13 7.90
CA GLY A 169 -25.19 -10.09 6.45
C GLY A 169 -25.22 -8.68 5.86
N GLY A 170 -25.58 -7.68 6.65
CA GLY A 170 -25.87 -6.32 6.23
C GLY A 170 -27.38 -6.08 6.10
N GLU A 171 -27.77 -4.80 6.07
CA GLU A 171 -29.17 -4.40 6.11
C GLU A 171 -29.70 -3.99 4.74
N ILE A 172 -30.88 -4.50 4.39
CA ILE A 172 -31.70 -4.04 3.28
C ILE A 172 -33.05 -3.62 3.87
N GLU A 173 -33.53 -2.42 3.54
CA GLU A 173 -34.78 -1.87 4.09
C GLU A 173 -34.83 -1.87 5.65
N SER A 174 -33.68 -1.65 6.29
CA SER A 174 -33.50 -1.67 7.77
C SER A 174 -33.71 -3.03 8.43
N GLN A 175 -33.63 -4.13 7.67
CA GLN A 175 -33.63 -5.49 8.19
C GLN A 175 -32.37 -6.23 7.75
N ASP A 176 -31.73 -6.93 8.68
CA ASP A 176 -30.61 -7.83 8.35
C ASP A 176 -31.07 -8.93 7.40
N ILE A 177 -30.32 -9.15 6.32
CA ILE A 177 -30.71 -10.10 5.26
C ILE A 177 -30.84 -11.55 5.73
N PHE A 178 -30.23 -11.91 6.86
CA PHE A 178 -30.33 -13.25 7.43
C PHE A 178 -31.52 -13.42 8.38
N ALA A 179 -32.32 -12.37 8.63
CA ALA A 179 -33.43 -12.43 9.59
C ALA A 179 -34.40 -13.60 9.35
N GLN A 180 -34.71 -13.91 8.09
CA GLN A 180 -35.67 -14.96 7.72
C GLN A 180 -35.11 -16.38 7.84
N VAL A 181 -33.79 -16.55 7.74
CA VAL A 181 -33.12 -17.87 7.76
C VAL A 181 -32.47 -18.19 9.10
N ARG A 182 -32.33 -17.20 9.99
CA ARG A 182 -31.65 -17.34 11.28
C ARG A 182 -32.23 -18.44 12.17
N SER A 183 -33.54 -18.66 12.12
CA SER A 183 -34.21 -19.75 12.85
C SER A 183 -33.81 -21.15 12.37
N LYS A 184 -33.26 -21.27 11.15
CA LYS A 184 -32.79 -22.51 10.54
C LYS A 184 -31.32 -22.83 10.87
N ALA A 185 -30.61 -21.97 11.61
CA ALA A 185 -29.16 -22.09 11.86
C ALA A 185 -28.72 -23.39 12.57
N SER A 186 -29.63 -24.07 13.27
CA SER A 186 -29.31 -25.30 14.02
C SER A 186 -29.04 -26.54 13.14
N SER A 187 -29.35 -26.48 11.85
CA SER A 187 -29.09 -27.55 10.88
C SER A 187 -28.81 -27.00 9.48
N PRO A 188 -27.94 -27.62 8.66
CA PRO A 188 -27.70 -27.19 7.28
C PRO A 188 -28.94 -27.41 6.40
N PRO A 189 -29.03 -26.76 5.23
CA PRO A 189 -30.03 -27.10 4.21
C PRO A 189 -29.85 -28.55 3.72
N ASP A 190 -30.93 -29.17 3.25
CA ASP A 190 -30.90 -30.54 2.70
C ASP A 190 -30.29 -30.52 1.29
N THR A 191 -28.96 -30.54 1.24
CA THR A 191 -28.19 -30.54 0.01
C THR A 191 -27.37 -31.81 -0.10
N LEU A 192 -27.41 -32.42 -1.30
CA LEU A 192 -26.59 -33.58 -1.62
C LEU A 192 -25.45 -33.13 -2.53
N VAL A 193 -24.22 -33.52 -2.18
CA VAL A 193 -23.04 -33.43 -3.04
C VAL A 193 -22.48 -34.83 -3.26
N GLY A 194 -21.85 -35.05 -4.41
CA GLY A 194 -21.12 -36.29 -4.68
C GLY A 194 -19.67 -36.05 -5.04
N PRO A 195 -18.94 -37.13 -5.36
CA PRO A 195 -17.51 -37.08 -5.61
C PRO A 195 -17.09 -36.20 -6.80
N ASP A 196 -17.92 -36.02 -7.82
CA ASP A 196 -17.65 -35.13 -8.96
C ASP A 196 -18.32 -33.74 -8.83
N SER A 197 -19.07 -33.47 -7.76
CA SER A 197 -19.48 -32.10 -7.42
C SER A 197 -18.25 -31.23 -7.16
N ASN A 198 -18.27 -29.98 -7.62
CA ASN A 198 -17.13 -29.06 -7.52
C ASN A 198 -17.20 -28.17 -6.27
N PRO A 199 -16.33 -28.34 -5.26
CA PRO A 199 -16.32 -27.51 -4.06
C PRO A 199 -15.61 -26.18 -4.25
N THR A 200 -14.62 -26.13 -5.14
CA THR A 200 -13.67 -25.00 -5.23
C THR A 200 -13.42 -24.63 -6.68
N LEU A 201 -13.32 -23.33 -6.95
CA LEU A 201 -12.77 -22.77 -8.17
C LEU A 201 -11.53 -21.96 -7.79
N SER A 202 -10.35 -22.43 -8.20
CA SER A 202 -9.08 -21.79 -7.87
C SER A 202 -8.38 -21.28 -9.12
N PHE A 203 -7.83 -20.08 -9.06
CA PHE A 203 -7.23 -19.44 -10.23
C PHE A 203 -5.72 -19.69 -10.32
N THR A 204 -5.26 -19.98 -11.53
CA THR A 204 -3.84 -20.04 -11.87
C THR A 204 -3.53 -19.10 -13.02
N SER A 205 -2.33 -18.56 -13.07
CA SER A 205 -1.81 -17.82 -14.23
C SER A 205 -1.94 -18.68 -15.51
N GLY A 206 -2.35 -18.07 -16.62
CA GLY A 206 -2.59 -18.78 -17.88
C GLY A 206 -1.53 -18.49 -18.94
N SER A 207 -1.27 -19.48 -19.80
CA SER A 207 -0.28 -19.42 -20.89
C SER A 207 -0.55 -18.32 -21.93
N GLU A 208 -1.79 -17.84 -22.03
CA GLU A 208 -2.23 -16.78 -22.96
C GLU A 208 -2.39 -15.41 -22.27
N GLY A 209 -1.95 -15.27 -21.01
CA GLY A 209 -2.07 -14.04 -20.23
C GLY A 209 -3.43 -13.82 -19.56
N ARG A 210 -4.36 -14.73 -19.75
CA ARG A 210 -5.64 -14.77 -19.04
C ARG A 210 -5.62 -15.88 -17.98
N PRO A 211 -5.89 -15.60 -16.68
CA PRO A 211 -5.91 -16.63 -15.65
C PRO A 211 -6.97 -17.69 -15.93
N LYS A 212 -6.65 -18.93 -15.56
CA LYS A 212 -7.49 -20.11 -15.76
C LYS A 212 -8.12 -20.51 -14.44
N GLY A 213 -9.41 -20.84 -14.45
CA GLY A 213 -10.11 -21.38 -13.27
C GLY A 213 -10.04 -22.90 -13.23
N VAL A 214 -9.49 -23.48 -12.18
CA VAL A 214 -9.39 -24.93 -11.95
C VAL A 214 -10.55 -25.37 -11.06
N LEU A 215 -11.36 -26.30 -11.54
CA LEU A 215 -12.49 -26.88 -10.81
C LEU A 215 -12.01 -28.06 -9.94
N GLY A 216 -12.12 -27.86 -8.63
CA GLY A 216 -11.91 -28.90 -7.63
C GLY A 216 -13.01 -29.97 -7.66
N ARG A 217 -12.86 -31.03 -6.86
CA ARG A 217 -13.81 -32.12 -6.70
C ARG A 217 -13.89 -32.48 -5.24
N HIS A 218 -15.09 -32.81 -4.77
CA HIS A 218 -15.28 -33.23 -3.39
C HIS A 218 -14.53 -34.54 -3.07
N PHE A 219 -14.28 -35.39 -4.07
CA PHE A 219 -13.59 -36.67 -3.88
C PHE A 219 -12.25 -36.53 -3.14
N SER A 220 -11.33 -35.69 -3.63
CA SER A 220 -10.01 -35.56 -2.99
C SER A 220 -10.05 -34.74 -1.71
N LEU A 221 -11.10 -33.90 -1.54
CA LEU A 221 -11.13 -32.87 -0.54
C LEU A 221 -11.05 -33.44 0.88
N ALA A 222 -11.71 -34.56 1.12
CA ALA A 222 -11.69 -35.25 2.40
C ALA A 222 -10.86 -36.55 2.40
N LYS A 223 -10.62 -37.16 1.22
CA LYS A 223 -10.03 -38.52 1.10
C LYS A 223 -8.71 -38.68 1.86
N TYR A 224 -7.84 -37.68 1.82
CA TYR A 224 -6.49 -37.83 2.36
C TYR A 224 -6.36 -37.49 3.85
N PHE A 225 -7.29 -36.74 4.44
CA PHE A 225 -7.10 -36.22 5.80
C PHE A 225 -7.06 -37.30 6.87
N GLY A 226 -7.88 -38.35 6.77
CA GLY A 226 -7.81 -39.48 7.70
C GLY A 226 -6.44 -40.18 7.68
N TRP A 227 -5.92 -40.46 6.48
CA TRP A 227 -4.57 -41.02 6.33
C TRP A 227 -3.47 -40.05 6.79
N MET A 228 -3.60 -38.75 6.50
CA MET A 228 -2.64 -37.74 6.96
C MET A 228 -2.63 -37.64 8.49
N ALA A 229 -3.78 -37.78 9.15
CA ALA A 229 -3.89 -37.79 10.60
C ALA A 229 -3.10 -38.94 11.20
N GLU A 230 -3.24 -40.15 10.64
CA GLU A 230 -2.48 -41.33 11.07
C GLU A 230 -0.99 -41.20 10.74
N ARG A 231 -0.65 -40.83 9.50
CA ARG A 231 0.75 -40.78 9.02
C ARG A 231 1.57 -39.71 9.74
N PHE A 232 0.99 -38.53 9.94
CA PHE A 232 1.68 -37.37 10.49
C PHE A 232 1.34 -37.12 11.97
N GLU A 233 0.57 -38.00 12.61
CA GLU A 233 0.16 -37.92 14.02
C GLU A 233 -0.64 -36.64 14.33
N LEU A 234 -1.51 -36.23 13.40
CA LEU A 234 -2.40 -35.07 13.59
C LEU A 234 -3.63 -35.49 14.39
N THR A 235 -4.05 -34.67 15.33
CA THR A 235 -5.17 -35.00 16.23
C THR A 235 -6.11 -33.81 16.41
N SER A 236 -7.23 -34.05 17.10
CA SER A 236 -8.16 -32.98 17.48
C SER A 236 -7.58 -31.98 18.49
N GLU A 237 -6.43 -32.27 19.10
CA GLU A 237 -5.71 -31.35 19.99
C GLU A 237 -4.65 -30.52 19.23
N SER A 238 -4.46 -30.79 17.95
CA SER A 238 -3.55 -30.00 17.10
C SER A 238 -4.03 -28.55 16.94
N ARG A 239 -3.07 -27.64 16.82
CA ARG A 239 -3.31 -26.19 16.68
C ARG A 239 -2.66 -25.72 15.39
N PHE A 240 -3.49 -25.47 14.39
CA PHE A 240 -3.10 -25.12 13.03
C PHE A 240 -2.99 -23.60 12.87
N THR A 241 -2.11 -23.14 11.99
CA THR A 241 -2.00 -21.72 11.62
C THR A 241 -2.69 -21.43 10.29
N LEU A 242 -3.39 -20.31 10.17
CA LEU A 242 -3.87 -19.77 8.89
C LEU A 242 -2.84 -18.77 8.32
N LEU A 243 -1.82 -19.25 7.62
CA LEU A 243 -0.71 -18.42 7.08
C LEU A 243 -0.63 -18.41 5.55
N SER A 244 -1.24 -19.38 4.88
CA SER A 244 -1.27 -19.47 3.42
C SER A 244 -1.98 -18.27 2.79
N GLY A 245 -1.52 -17.79 1.63
CA GLY A 245 -2.18 -16.70 0.89
C GLY A 245 -3.64 -17.02 0.55
N ILE A 246 -4.56 -16.08 0.79
CA ILE A 246 -6.01 -16.33 0.77
C ILE A 246 -6.58 -16.58 -0.64
N ALA A 247 -5.94 -16.09 -1.69
CA ALA A 247 -6.39 -16.27 -3.07
C ALA A 247 -5.92 -17.60 -3.70
N HIS A 248 -5.13 -18.40 -2.99
CA HIS A 248 -4.49 -19.60 -3.51
C HIS A 248 -4.95 -20.86 -2.78
N ASP A 249 -4.89 -22.01 -3.46
CA ASP A 249 -5.38 -23.28 -2.92
C ASP A 249 -4.73 -23.77 -1.60
N PRO A 250 -3.52 -23.35 -1.17
CA PRO A 250 -3.01 -23.76 0.13
C PRO A 250 -3.86 -23.29 1.33
N VAL A 251 -4.59 -22.16 1.21
CA VAL A 251 -5.49 -21.69 2.29
C VAL A 251 -6.61 -22.70 2.57
N GLN A 252 -7.01 -23.47 1.56
CA GLN A 252 -7.99 -24.53 1.72
C GLN A 252 -7.49 -25.60 2.69
N ARG A 253 -6.19 -25.91 2.67
CA ARG A 253 -5.60 -26.90 3.56
C ARG A 253 -5.48 -26.36 5.00
N ASP A 254 -5.14 -25.08 5.16
CA ASP A 254 -5.12 -24.41 6.46
C ASP A 254 -6.49 -24.49 7.15
N ILE A 255 -7.58 -24.35 6.39
CA ILE A 255 -8.95 -24.35 6.92
C ILE A 255 -9.52 -25.77 7.03
N PHE A 256 -9.46 -26.58 5.97
CA PHE A 256 -10.17 -27.86 5.93
C PHE A 256 -9.55 -28.92 6.85
N THR A 257 -8.23 -28.97 6.98
CA THR A 257 -7.56 -29.97 7.82
C THR A 257 -8.01 -29.88 9.29
N PRO A 258 -7.94 -28.71 9.98
CA PRO A 258 -8.39 -28.64 11.36
C PRO A 258 -9.89 -28.90 11.53
N LEU A 259 -10.73 -28.41 10.61
CA LEU A 259 -12.18 -28.63 10.67
C LEU A 259 -12.57 -30.10 10.48
N TYR A 260 -11.83 -30.83 9.64
CA TYR A 260 -11.98 -32.28 9.46
C TYR A 260 -11.58 -33.05 10.72
N LEU A 261 -10.56 -32.59 11.45
CA LEU A 261 -10.02 -33.29 12.62
C LEU A 261 -10.72 -32.93 13.95
N GLY A 262 -11.58 -31.91 13.97
CA GLY A 262 -12.11 -31.38 15.23
C GLY A 262 -11.07 -30.60 16.03
N ALA A 263 -10.06 -30.05 15.34
CA ALA A 263 -8.91 -29.32 15.87
C ALA A 263 -9.11 -27.79 15.89
N GLN A 264 -8.11 -27.05 16.36
CA GLN A 264 -8.15 -25.58 16.46
C GLN A 264 -7.39 -24.92 15.31
N LEU A 265 -7.94 -23.83 14.76
CA LEU A 265 -7.29 -22.93 13.80
C LEU A 265 -6.96 -21.58 14.46
N LEU A 266 -5.71 -21.16 14.34
CA LEU A 266 -5.20 -19.88 14.80
C LEU A 266 -5.06 -18.94 13.61
N VAL A 267 -5.71 -17.78 13.70
CA VAL A 267 -5.68 -16.72 12.69
C VAL A 267 -4.77 -15.60 13.22
N PRO A 268 -3.52 -15.51 12.74
CA PRO A 268 -2.62 -14.43 13.10
C PRO A 268 -3.13 -13.09 12.59
N SER A 269 -2.79 -12.01 13.29
CA SER A 269 -3.09 -10.67 12.81
C SER A 269 -2.24 -10.32 11.58
N LYS A 270 -2.69 -9.33 10.80
CA LYS A 270 -1.91 -8.83 9.64
C LYS A 270 -0.55 -8.27 10.07
N GLU A 271 -0.50 -7.61 11.22
CA GLU A 271 0.71 -7.04 11.81
C GLU A 271 1.75 -8.12 12.14
N ASP A 272 1.31 -9.24 12.74
CA ASP A 272 2.20 -10.36 13.07
C ASP A 272 2.87 -10.96 11.82
N ILE A 273 2.15 -10.99 10.69
CA ILE A 273 2.66 -11.49 9.40
C ILE A 273 3.58 -10.47 8.72
N GLN A 274 3.24 -9.17 8.74
CA GLN A 274 3.94 -8.13 7.97
C GLN A 274 5.19 -7.56 8.65
N HIS A 275 5.30 -7.66 9.97
CA HIS A 275 6.39 -7.04 10.75
C HIS A 275 7.48 -8.02 11.22
N GLU A 276 7.61 -9.19 10.58
CA GLU A 276 8.61 -10.23 10.94
C GLU A 276 8.49 -10.76 12.38
N ARG A 277 7.31 -10.59 13.02
CA ARG A 277 7.04 -11.03 14.41
C ARG A 277 6.53 -12.47 14.52
N LEU A 278 6.60 -13.23 13.43
CA LEU A 278 6.01 -14.56 13.36
C LEU A 278 6.69 -15.55 14.33
N ALA A 279 7.98 -15.41 14.60
CA ALA A 279 8.67 -16.29 15.55
C ALA A 279 8.20 -16.09 16.99
N GLU A 280 8.03 -14.83 17.41
CA GLU A 280 7.48 -14.44 18.70
C GLU A 280 6.02 -14.87 18.81
N TRP A 281 5.25 -14.65 17.74
CA TRP A 281 3.86 -15.09 17.66
C TRP A 281 3.74 -16.62 17.80
N MET A 282 4.61 -17.39 17.14
CA MET A 282 4.67 -18.85 17.27
C MET A 282 5.03 -19.27 18.70
N SER A 283 5.93 -18.54 19.36
CA SER A 283 6.31 -18.81 20.75
C SER A 283 5.17 -18.51 21.73
N GLU A 284 4.47 -17.40 21.55
CA GLU A 284 3.34 -16.97 22.37
C GLU A 284 2.13 -17.88 22.20
N HIS A 285 1.70 -18.06 20.95
CA HIS A 285 0.47 -18.77 20.63
C HIS A 285 0.67 -20.27 20.51
N LYS A 286 1.90 -20.78 20.49
CA LYS A 286 2.24 -22.22 20.54
C LYS A 286 1.46 -23.11 19.57
N PRO A 287 1.40 -22.80 18.26
CA PRO A 287 0.86 -23.73 17.28
C PRO A 287 1.68 -25.02 17.28
N THR A 288 1.02 -26.13 16.92
CA THR A 288 1.67 -27.45 16.79
C THR A 288 1.86 -27.83 15.33
N VAL A 289 1.05 -27.27 14.43
CA VAL A 289 1.07 -27.56 13.00
C VAL A 289 1.03 -26.26 12.21
N THR A 290 1.89 -26.14 11.20
CA THR A 290 1.87 -25.01 10.27
C THR A 290 2.02 -25.49 8.82
N HIS A 291 1.40 -24.75 7.90
CA HIS A 291 1.62 -24.89 6.48
C HIS A 291 2.33 -23.64 5.97
N LEU A 292 3.40 -23.84 5.20
CA LEU A 292 4.25 -22.76 4.74
C LEU A 292 4.59 -22.96 3.26
N THR A 293 4.78 -21.84 2.55
CA THR A 293 5.63 -21.86 1.36
C THR A 293 7.09 -21.74 1.81
N PRO A 294 8.08 -22.18 1.01
CA PRO A 294 9.48 -21.93 1.35
C PRO A 294 9.78 -20.46 1.63
N ALA A 295 9.18 -19.53 0.87
CA ALA A 295 9.30 -18.09 1.11
C ALA A 295 8.69 -17.64 2.45
N MET A 296 7.50 -18.12 2.81
CA MET A 296 6.92 -17.82 4.12
C MET A 296 7.76 -18.43 5.25
N GLY A 297 8.35 -19.60 5.03
CA GLY A 297 9.32 -20.18 5.95
C GLY A 297 10.55 -19.31 6.13
N GLN A 298 11.06 -18.71 5.05
CA GLN A 298 12.16 -17.74 5.11
C GLN A 298 11.77 -16.48 5.89
N ILE A 299 10.55 -15.96 5.73
CA ILE A 299 10.04 -14.84 6.55
C ILE A 299 9.93 -15.24 8.02
N LEU A 300 9.45 -16.45 8.30
CA LEU A 300 9.32 -16.96 9.67
C LEU A 300 10.68 -17.09 10.38
N VAL A 301 11.73 -17.48 9.67
CA VAL A 301 13.09 -17.67 10.25
C VAL A 301 13.98 -16.44 10.09
N GLY A 302 13.67 -15.54 9.16
CA GLY A 302 14.42 -14.32 8.87
C GLY A 302 14.13 -13.27 9.95
N GLY A 303 15.17 -12.79 10.62
CA GLY A 303 15.02 -11.82 11.72
C GLY A 303 14.50 -12.41 13.04
N ALA A 304 14.21 -13.73 13.08
CA ALA A 304 13.62 -14.40 14.24
C ALA A 304 14.52 -14.35 15.48
N SER A 305 13.97 -13.85 16.59
CA SER A 305 14.67 -13.82 17.89
C SER A 305 14.20 -14.92 18.85
N ALA A 306 12.98 -15.42 18.67
CA ALA A 306 12.34 -16.39 19.56
C ALA A 306 12.43 -17.84 19.07
N LYS A 307 12.63 -18.77 20.01
CA LYS A 307 12.46 -20.22 19.79
C LYS A 307 11.04 -20.65 20.11
N PHE A 308 10.50 -21.60 19.34
CA PHE A 308 9.13 -22.08 19.47
C PHE A 308 9.07 -23.62 19.41
N PRO A 309 9.48 -24.31 20.48
CA PRO A 309 9.57 -25.78 20.50
C PRO A 309 8.22 -26.50 20.50
N SER A 310 7.09 -25.78 20.59
CA SER A 310 5.75 -26.35 20.49
C SER A 310 5.40 -26.82 19.08
N LEU A 311 6.08 -26.30 18.06
CA LEU A 311 5.83 -26.67 16.68
C LEU A 311 6.35 -28.09 16.42
N ASP A 312 5.44 -28.99 16.07
CA ASP A 312 5.72 -30.42 15.87
C ASP A 312 5.70 -30.82 14.39
N ARG A 313 4.90 -30.15 13.56
CA ARG A 313 4.82 -30.38 12.11
C ARG A 313 4.86 -29.08 11.30
N ALA A 314 5.72 -29.02 10.31
CA ALA A 314 5.74 -27.95 9.31
C ALA A 314 5.64 -28.54 7.90
N PHE A 315 4.52 -28.25 7.23
CA PHE A 315 4.23 -28.73 5.89
C PHE A 315 4.60 -27.66 4.86
N PHE A 316 5.64 -27.92 4.07
CA PHE A 316 6.09 -27.03 3.02
C PHE A 316 5.46 -27.40 1.68
N VAL A 317 5.01 -26.40 0.92
CA VAL A 317 4.43 -26.60 -0.41
C VAL A 317 4.67 -25.38 -1.30
N GLY A 318 4.65 -25.58 -2.61
CA GLY A 318 4.49 -24.50 -3.57
C GLY A 318 5.78 -24.14 -4.30
N ASP A 319 6.96 -24.40 -3.72
CA ASP A 319 8.26 -24.13 -4.35
C ASP A 319 9.32 -25.16 -3.92
N VAL A 320 10.53 -25.04 -4.47
CA VAL A 320 11.69 -25.84 -4.06
C VAL A 320 12.06 -25.52 -2.60
N LEU A 321 12.04 -26.53 -1.75
CA LEU A 321 12.51 -26.43 -0.37
C LEU A 321 14.00 -26.76 -0.31
N THR A 322 14.77 -25.92 0.38
CA THR A 322 16.22 -26.11 0.54
C THR A 322 16.57 -26.68 1.92
N THR A 323 17.68 -27.42 2.01
CA THR A 323 18.19 -27.89 3.30
C THR A 323 18.66 -26.75 4.19
N ARG A 324 19.10 -25.62 3.61
CA ARG A 324 19.42 -24.39 4.35
C ARG A 324 18.21 -23.90 5.14
N ASP A 325 17.07 -23.72 4.47
CA ASP A 325 15.87 -23.20 5.11
C ASP A 325 15.34 -24.20 6.16
N CYS A 326 15.48 -25.51 5.90
CA CYS A 326 15.18 -26.56 6.87
C CYS A 326 16.08 -26.50 8.12
N ARG A 327 17.38 -26.21 7.97
CA ARG A 327 18.31 -26.05 9.10
C ARG A 327 17.86 -24.88 9.98
N SER A 328 17.61 -23.71 9.39
CA SER A 328 17.17 -22.51 10.12
C SER A 328 15.90 -22.76 10.93
N LEU A 329 14.89 -23.42 10.33
CA LEU A 329 13.64 -23.74 11.04
C LEU A 329 13.87 -24.73 12.21
N ARG A 330 14.69 -25.77 11.99
CA ARG A 330 15.02 -26.78 13.00
C ARG A 330 15.81 -26.23 14.19
N ASP A 331 16.51 -25.11 14.02
CA ASP A 331 17.22 -24.43 15.10
C ASP A 331 16.29 -23.61 16.01
N LEU A 332 15.21 -23.06 15.45
CA LEU A 332 14.19 -22.31 16.20
C LEU A 332 13.12 -23.23 16.81
N ALA A 333 12.73 -24.29 16.09
CA ALA A 333 11.76 -25.29 16.51
C ALA A 333 12.40 -26.69 16.55
N VAL A 334 13.09 -27.00 17.65
CA VAL A 334 13.87 -28.25 17.78
C VAL A 334 13.04 -29.55 17.59
N ASN A 335 11.73 -29.49 17.87
CA ASN A 335 10.82 -30.62 17.81
C ASN A 335 10.12 -30.78 16.45
N VAL A 336 10.28 -29.82 15.52
CA VAL A 336 9.53 -29.82 14.27
C VAL A 336 9.97 -30.94 13.32
N ASN A 337 9.03 -31.76 12.86
CA ASN A 337 9.24 -32.64 11.72
C ASN A 337 8.78 -31.88 10.46
N ILE A 338 9.67 -31.75 9.49
CA ILE A 338 9.42 -30.98 8.27
C ILE A 338 8.91 -31.95 7.20
N VAL A 339 7.79 -31.62 6.58
CA VAL A 339 7.19 -32.42 5.52
C VAL A 339 7.20 -31.57 4.24
N ASN A 340 8.10 -31.88 3.32
CA ASN A 340 8.09 -31.27 2.00
C ASN A 340 6.99 -31.93 1.17
N MET A 341 6.14 -31.13 0.54
CA MET A 341 5.00 -31.65 -0.21
C MET A 341 4.98 -31.09 -1.63
N TYR A 342 4.59 -31.91 -2.58
CA TYR A 342 4.51 -31.52 -3.98
C TYR A 342 3.11 -31.78 -4.57
N GLY A 343 2.73 -30.89 -5.47
CA GLY A 343 1.48 -30.90 -6.22
C GLY A 343 1.23 -29.54 -6.87
N THR A 344 0.20 -29.50 -7.71
CA THR A 344 -0.32 -28.31 -8.36
C THR A 344 -1.80 -28.12 -7.99
N THR A 345 -2.39 -26.99 -8.36
CA THR A 345 -3.82 -26.74 -8.14
C THR A 345 -4.67 -27.83 -8.83
N GLU A 346 -4.23 -28.32 -9.98
CA GLU A 346 -4.87 -29.36 -10.78
C GLU A 346 -4.78 -30.76 -10.16
N THR A 347 -3.77 -31.02 -9.32
CA THR A 347 -3.71 -32.25 -8.51
C THR A 347 -4.56 -32.17 -7.26
N GLN A 348 -5.27 -31.05 -7.05
CA GLN A 348 -6.07 -30.73 -5.88
C GLN A 348 -5.26 -30.64 -4.60
N ARG A 349 -4.34 -29.65 -4.59
CA ARG A 349 -3.31 -29.38 -3.56
C ARG A 349 -2.12 -30.33 -3.67
N ALA A 350 -1.27 -30.34 -2.65
CA ALA A 350 -0.15 -31.26 -2.57
C ALA A 350 -0.59 -32.69 -2.23
N VAL A 351 -0.10 -33.63 -3.03
CA VAL A 351 -0.51 -35.04 -3.02
C VAL A 351 0.67 -36.00 -2.91
N SER A 352 1.88 -35.47 -2.72
CA SER A 352 3.08 -36.22 -2.37
C SER A 352 3.76 -35.62 -1.13
N TYR A 353 4.69 -36.37 -0.56
CA TYR A 353 5.40 -35.95 0.65
C TYR A 353 6.79 -36.57 0.74
N TYR A 354 7.71 -35.81 1.35
CA TYR A 354 9.02 -36.24 1.82
C TYR A 354 9.23 -35.73 3.25
N GLU A 355 9.60 -36.61 4.18
CA GLU A 355 9.73 -36.29 5.59
C GLU A 355 11.18 -36.08 6.00
N ILE A 356 11.41 -35.01 6.76
CA ILE A 356 12.66 -34.70 7.43
C ILE A 356 12.38 -34.75 8.94
N PRO A 357 13.05 -35.65 9.68
CA PRO A 357 12.84 -35.78 11.12
C PRO A 357 13.32 -34.53 11.87
N SER A 358 12.73 -34.31 13.04
CA SER A 358 13.11 -33.21 13.91
C SER A 358 14.57 -33.26 14.34
N ARG A 359 15.10 -32.09 14.71
CA ARG A 359 16.50 -31.98 15.19
C ARG A 359 16.70 -32.77 16.47
N ALA A 360 15.68 -32.83 17.33
CA ALA A 360 15.68 -33.67 18.53
C ALA A 360 15.82 -35.17 18.21
N LYS A 361 15.31 -35.65 17.07
CA LYS A 361 15.36 -37.07 16.66
C LYS A 361 16.65 -37.43 15.92
N ASP A 362 17.07 -36.65 14.92
CA ASP A 362 18.33 -36.86 14.17
C ASP A 362 18.95 -35.51 13.79
N PRO A 363 19.90 -34.97 14.58
CA PRO A 363 20.45 -33.64 14.33
C PRO A 363 21.14 -33.51 12.96
N ASN A 364 21.76 -34.59 12.47
CA ASN A 364 22.62 -34.60 11.28
C ASN A 364 21.89 -35.12 10.03
N TYR A 365 20.56 -35.29 10.07
CA TYR A 365 19.78 -35.83 8.95
C TYR A 365 19.99 -35.05 7.65
N LEU A 366 20.03 -33.71 7.73
CA LEU A 366 20.14 -32.83 6.57
C LEU A 366 21.49 -32.94 5.85
N ASP A 367 22.53 -33.45 6.50
CA ASP A 367 23.86 -33.60 5.89
C ASP A 367 23.94 -34.81 4.95
N LYS A 368 22.92 -35.66 4.98
CA LYS A 368 22.74 -36.80 4.05
C LYS A 368 22.00 -36.40 2.77
N LEU A 369 21.45 -35.18 2.72
CA LEU A 369 20.68 -34.67 1.58
C LEU A 369 21.53 -33.72 0.72
N LYS A 370 21.14 -33.58 -0.54
CA LYS A 370 21.60 -32.48 -1.40
C LYS A 370 20.99 -31.16 -0.93
N ASP A 371 21.31 -30.07 -1.63
CA ASP A 371 20.78 -28.74 -1.30
C ASP A 371 19.26 -28.63 -1.40
N THR A 372 18.62 -29.43 -2.26
CA THR A 372 17.17 -29.45 -2.46
C THR A 372 16.53 -30.69 -1.82
N VAL A 373 15.34 -30.49 -1.25
CA VAL A 373 14.55 -31.58 -0.67
C VAL A 373 13.71 -32.25 -1.77
N PRO A 374 13.72 -33.59 -1.89
CA PRO A 374 12.91 -34.30 -2.89
C PRO A 374 11.40 -34.01 -2.78
N ALA A 375 10.68 -34.14 -3.90
CA ALA A 375 9.21 -34.14 -3.92
C ALA A 375 8.61 -35.37 -3.21
N GLY A 376 9.44 -36.41 -3.05
CA GLY A 376 9.13 -37.60 -2.27
C GLY A 376 8.26 -38.58 -3.05
N LYS A 377 7.31 -39.18 -2.36
CA LYS A 377 6.40 -40.18 -2.92
C LYS A 377 4.96 -39.75 -2.75
N GLY A 378 4.08 -40.32 -3.59
CA GLY A 378 2.64 -40.06 -3.48
C GLY A 378 2.09 -40.43 -2.10
N MET A 379 1.07 -39.70 -1.68
CA MET A 379 0.23 -40.07 -0.54
C MET A 379 -0.52 -41.38 -0.83
N LYS A 380 -1.32 -41.84 0.14
CA LYS A 380 -2.22 -42.98 -0.05
C LYS A 380 -3.03 -42.81 -1.34
N ASP A 381 -2.96 -43.83 -2.21
CA ASP A 381 -3.63 -43.90 -3.51
C ASP A 381 -3.24 -42.79 -4.52
N VAL A 382 -2.03 -42.25 -4.39
CA VAL A 382 -1.45 -41.29 -5.34
C VAL A 382 -0.12 -41.83 -5.85
N GLN A 383 0.12 -41.69 -7.15
CA GLN A 383 1.41 -42.04 -7.75
C GLN A 383 2.03 -40.82 -8.43
N LEU A 384 3.32 -40.59 -8.14
CA LEU A 384 4.19 -39.74 -8.94
C LEU A 384 4.90 -40.62 -9.97
N LEU A 385 4.62 -40.42 -11.25
CA LEU A 385 5.14 -41.21 -12.34
C LEU A 385 6.15 -40.39 -13.15
N ALA A 386 7.44 -40.75 -13.13
CA ALA A 386 8.40 -40.22 -14.09
C ALA A 386 8.28 -41.01 -15.41
N VAL A 387 7.67 -40.39 -16.42
CA VAL A 387 7.40 -40.99 -17.74
C VAL A 387 8.49 -40.57 -18.72
N ASN A 388 8.96 -41.51 -19.54
CA ASN A 388 9.99 -41.23 -20.54
C ASN A 388 9.46 -40.27 -21.62
N ARG A 389 10.28 -39.28 -21.98
CA ARG A 389 9.89 -38.19 -22.90
C ARG A 389 9.90 -38.58 -24.37
N GLU A 390 10.70 -39.57 -24.75
CA GLU A 390 10.80 -40.08 -26.12
C GLU A 390 9.79 -41.20 -26.36
N ASP A 391 9.52 -42.01 -25.32
CA ASP A 391 8.58 -43.12 -25.36
C ASP A 391 7.62 -43.08 -24.15
N ARG A 392 6.46 -42.45 -24.34
CA ARG A 392 5.44 -42.29 -23.29
C ARG A 392 4.84 -43.60 -22.78
N THR A 393 5.13 -44.74 -23.42
CA THR A 393 4.65 -46.06 -22.98
C THR A 393 5.53 -46.67 -21.87
N LYS A 394 6.63 -45.99 -21.50
CA LYS A 394 7.59 -46.47 -20.51
C LYS A 394 7.77 -45.48 -19.36
N LEU A 395 7.88 -46.03 -18.15
CA LEU A 395 8.40 -45.30 -17.00
C LEU A 395 9.93 -45.21 -17.08
N CYS A 396 10.49 -44.12 -16.55
CA CYS A 396 11.92 -43.93 -16.36
C CYS A 396 12.46 -44.90 -15.29
N LYS A 397 13.70 -45.37 -15.47
CA LYS A 397 14.43 -46.10 -14.43
C LYS A 397 14.97 -45.13 -13.37
N VAL A 398 15.45 -45.68 -12.26
CA VAL A 398 16.17 -44.90 -11.23
C VAL A 398 17.31 -44.10 -11.88
N GLY A 399 17.35 -42.79 -11.62
CA GLY A 399 18.32 -41.85 -12.18
C GLY A 399 17.98 -41.25 -13.55
N GLU A 400 17.07 -41.84 -14.33
CA GLU A 400 16.64 -41.31 -15.64
C GLU A 400 15.66 -40.15 -15.46
N VAL A 401 15.86 -39.06 -16.22
CA VAL A 401 15.00 -37.87 -16.17
C VAL A 401 13.83 -38.01 -17.14
N GLY A 402 12.62 -37.96 -16.59
CA GLY A 402 11.36 -37.98 -17.33
C GLY A 402 10.49 -36.77 -17.02
N GLU A 403 9.30 -36.73 -17.62
CA GLU A 403 8.24 -35.80 -17.23
C GLU A 403 7.40 -36.41 -16.10
N ILE A 404 7.07 -35.62 -15.08
CA ILE A 404 6.28 -36.06 -13.93
C ILE A 404 4.80 -36.03 -14.31
N TYR A 405 4.14 -37.18 -14.18
CA TYR A 405 2.69 -37.31 -14.22
C TYR A 405 2.18 -37.66 -12.84
N VAL A 406 1.06 -37.07 -12.44
CA VAL A 406 0.37 -37.45 -11.20
C VAL A 406 -0.83 -38.30 -11.55
N ARG A 407 -0.87 -39.52 -11.02
CA ARG A 407 -2.00 -40.44 -11.14
C ARG A 407 -2.73 -40.51 -9.80
N ALA A 408 -4.01 -40.13 -9.80
CA ALA A 408 -4.85 -40.20 -8.60
C ALA A 408 -6.33 -40.14 -8.97
N ALA A 409 -7.18 -40.75 -8.15
CA ALA A 409 -8.64 -40.58 -8.27
C ALA A 409 -9.08 -39.13 -7.94
N GLY A 410 -8.27 -38.43 -7.14
CA GLY A 410 -8.54 -37.07 -6.65
C GLY A 410 -8.07 -35.91 -7.53
N LEU A 411 -7.81 -36.12 -8.83
CA LEU A 411 -7.44 -35.01 -9.73
C LEU A 411 -8.60 -34.02 -9.96
N ALA A 412 -8.27 -32.77 -10.32
CA ALA A 412 -9.22 -31.73 -10.74
C ALA A 412 -10.19 -32.20 -11.81
N GLU A 413 -11.40 -31.63 -11.79
CA GLU A 413 -12.35 -31.86 -12.87
C GLU A 413 -11.71 -31.43 -14.19
N GLY A 414 -11.20 -30.20 -14.19
CA GLY A 414 -10.47 -29.59 -15.29
C GLY A 414 -10.43 -28.07 -15.12
N TYR A 415 -9.99 -27.39 -16.17
CA TYR A 415 -10.12 -25.96 -16.36
C TYR A 415 -11.55 -25.61 -16.81
N LYS A 416 -12.18 -24.65 -16.14
CA LYS A 416 -13.54 -24.18 -16.43
C LYS A 416 -13.56 -23.52 -17.82
N GLY A 417 -14.36 -24.09 -18.74
CA GLY A 417 -14.58 -23.55 -20.08
C GLY A 417 -13.44 -23.76 -21.10
N ASP A 418 -12.40 -24.55 -20.78
CA ASP A 418 -11.23 -24.74 -21.65
C ASP A 418 -11.02 -26.24 -22.00
N HIS A 419 -11.81 -26.72 -22.97
CA HIS A 419 -11.78 -28.12 -23.40
C HIS A 419 -10.42 -28.54 -24.00
N ALA A 420 -9.79 -27.66 -24.79
CA ALA A 420 -8.52 -27.96 -25.45
C ALA A 420 -7.40 -28.19 -24.43
N MET A 421 -7.31 -27.34 -23.40
CA MET A 421 -6.32 -27.54 -22.33
C MET A 421 -6.62 -28.78 -21.48
N ASN A 422 -7.90 -29.08 -21.25
CA ASN A 422 -8.30 -30.28 -20.51
C ASN A 422 -7.84 -31.57 -21.19
N GLU A 423 -8.02 -31.69 -22.51
CA GLU A 423 -7.55 -32.84 -23.28
C GLU A 423 -6.03 -32.99 -23.30
N GLN A 424 -5.29 -31.88 -23.16
CA GLN A 424 -3.83 -31.91 -23.13
C GLN A 424 -3.25 -32.24 -21.76
N LYS A 425 -3.97 -31.89 -20.68
CA LYS A 425 -3.44 -31.91 -19.31
C LYS A 425 -4.04 -33.02 -18.44
N PHE A 426 -5.29 -33.42 -18.65
CA PHE A 426 -5.97 -34.47 -17.89
C PHE A 426 -6.21 -35.69 -18.78
N LEU A 427 -5.19 -36.54 -18.86
CA LEU A 427 -5.16 -37.66 -19.79
C LEU A 427 -5.75 -38.92 -19.15
N MET A 428 -6.35 -39.81 -19.95
CA MET A 428 -6.68 -41.15 -19.47
C MET A 428 -5.40 -41.97 -19.28
N ASN A 429 -5.35 -42.78 -18.24
CA ASN A 429 -4.21 -43.67 -18.01
C ASN A 429 -4.10 -44.72 -19.12
N TRP A 430 -3.09 -44.57 -19.98
CA TRP A 430 -2.86 -45.48 -21.12
C TRP A 430 -2.07 -46.74 -20.77
N PHE A 431 -1.60 -46.89 -19.53
CA PHE A 431 -0.88 -48.09 -19.09
C PHE A 431 -1.81 -49.29 -18.86
N VAL A 432 -3.12 -49.06 -18.85
CA VAL A 432 -4.11 -50.09 -18.51
C VAL A 432 -5.41 -49.89 -19.28
N ASP A 433 -6.13 -50.98 -19.54
CA ASP A 433 -7.51 -50.89 -20.00
C ASP A 433 -8.40 -50.41 -18.84
N ASN A 434 -9.07 -49.27 -19.03
CA ASN A 434 -9.84 -48.59 -18.01
C ASN A 434 -11.23 -49.24 -17.81
N GLU A 435 -11.72 -50.05 -18.76
CA GLU A 435 -13.02 -50.73 -18.64
C GLU A 435 -13.06 -51.66 -17.42
N LYS A 436 -11.93 -52.25 -17.04
CA LYS A 436 -11.84 -53.10 -15.83
C LYS A 436 -12.23 -52.34 -14.56
N TRP A 437 -11.99 -51.02 -14.51
CA TRP A 437 -12.38 -50.19 -13.37
C TRP A 437 -13.87 -49.93 -13.35
N VAL A 438 -14.49 -49.76 -14.51
CA VAL A 438 -15.94 -49.62 -14.67
C VAL A 438 -16.64 -50.89 -14.19
N GLU A 439 -16.14 -52.06 -14.57
CA GLU A 439 -16.66 -53.35 -14.09
C GLU A 439 -16.48 -53.52 -12.57
N ALA A 440 -15.35 -53.10 -12.03
CA ALA A 440 -15.07 -53.16 -10.59
C ALA A 440 -15.99 -52.22 -9.80
N ASP A 441 -16.27 -51.02 -10.30
CA ASP A 441 -17.20 -50.08 -9.65
C ASP A 441 -18.64 -50.60 -9.67
N LYS A 442 -19.11 -51.17 -10.80
CA LYS A 442 -20.44 -51.80 -10.87
C LYS A 442 -20.67 -52.87 -9.80
N LYS A 443 -19.63 -53.61 -9.43
CA LYS A 443 -19.67 -54.60 -8.34
C LYS A 443 -19.68 -53.98 -6.94
N LYS A 444 -19.19 -52.74 -6.81
CA LYS A 444 -19.13 -51.98 -5.56
C LYS A 444 -20.35 -51.05 -5.36
N ASP A 445 -21.20 -50.91 -6.37
CA ASP A 445 -22.42 -50.09 -6.30
C ASP A 445 -23.40 -50.64 -5.24
N LYS A 446 -23.72 -49.80 -4.25
CA LYS A 446 -24.67 -50.10 -3.17
C LYS A 446 -25.91 -49.21 -3.24
N GLY A 447 -26.12 -48.49 -4.33
CA GLY A 447 -27.21 -47.52 -4.48
C GLY A 447 -27.01 -46.26 -3.63
N GLU A 448 -25.77 -45.84 -3.41
CA GLU A 448 -25.49 -44.67 -2.58
C GLU A 448 -26.08 -43.39 -3.22
N PRO A 449 -26.77 -42.52 -2.45
CA PRO A 449 -27.45 -41.34 -3.02
C PRO A 449 -26.53 -40.39 -3.79
N TRP A 450 -25.27 -40.27 -3.36
CA TRP A 450 -24.27 -39.41 -4.00
C TRP A 450 -23.86 -39.89 -5.40
N ARG A 451 -24.15 -41.14 -5.78
CA ARG A 451 -23.84 -41.68 -7.12
C ARG A 451 -24.51 -40.90 -8.24
N LYS A 452 -25.59 -40.17 -7.96
CA LYS A 452 -26.21 -39.24 -8.92
C LYS A 452 -25.25 -38.14 -9.43
N TYR A 453 -24.21 -37.81 -8.67
CA TYR A 453 -23.15 -36.88 -9.02
C TYR A 453 -21.78 -37.57 -9.16
N TYR A 454 -21.77 -38.87 -9.43
CA TYR A 454 -20.55 -39.62 -9.70
C TYR A 454 -20.48 -39.93 -11.20
N LEU A 455 -19.38 -39.55 -11.83
CA LEU A 455 -19.15 -39.77 -13.27
C LEU A 455 -18.47 -41.13 -13.56
N GLY A 456 -18.41 -42.02 -12.56
CA GLY A 456 -17.73 -43.31 -12.64
C GLY A 456 -16.24 -43.23 -12.30
N PRO A 457 -15.52 -44.37 -12.35
CA PRO A 457 -14.10 -44.44 -12.03
C PRO A 457 -13.28 -43.69 -13.08
N ARG A 458 -12.38 -42.81 -12.62
CA ARG A 458 -11.58 -41.91 -13.48
C ARG A 458 -10.09 -42.09 -13.23
N ASP A 459 -9.52 -43.13 -13.82
CA ASP A 459 -8.08 -43.37 -13.81
C ASP A 459 -7.38 -42.43 -14.81
N ARG A 460 -7.06 -41.24 -14.29
CA ARG A 460 -6.47 -40.14 -15.05
C ARG A 460 -5.03 -39.86 -14.61
N LEU A 461 -4.25 -39.38 -15.58
CA LEU A 461 -2.91 -38.84 -15.44
C LEU A 461 -2.94 -37.34 -15.65
N TYR A 462 -2.53 -36.56 -14.64
CA TYR A 462 -2.29 -35.14 -14.80
C TYR A 462 -0.86 -34.88 -15.27
N ARG A 463 -0.72 -34.20 -16.41
CA ARG A 463 0.56 -33.81 -17.00
C ARG A 463 1.06 -32.51 -16.36
N THR A 464 1.98 -32.61 -15.42
CA THR A 464 2.42 -31.47 -14.59
C THR A 464 3.26 -30.44 -15.36
N GLY A 465 3.98 -30.88 -16.39
CA GLY A 465 5.03 -30.09 -17.04
C GLY A 465 6.34 -30.04 -16.25
N ASP A 466 6.43 -30.67 -15.08
CA ASP A 466 7.66 -30.74 -14.30
C ASP A 466 8.52 -31.93 -14.75
N LEU A 467 9.84 -31.78 -14.67
CA LEU A 467 10.80 -32.83 -14.93
C LEU A 467 11.27 -33.43 -13.61
N GLY A 468 11.45 -34.75 -13.58
CA GLY A 468 11.97 -35.42 -12.39
C GLY A 468 12.53 -36.80 -12.68
N LYS A 469 13.16 -37.37 -11.65
CA LYS A 469 13.73 -38.72 -11.69
C LYS A 469 13.50 -39.44 -10.38
N TYR A 470 13.46 -40.77 -10.44
CA TYR A 470 13.43 -41.60 -9.24
C TYR A 470 14.82 -41.68 -8.61
N LEU A 471 14.85 -41.59 -7.27
CA LEU A 471 15.99 -41.90 -6.43
C LEU A 471 16.03 -43.41 -6.12
N GLU A 472 17.14 -43.89 -5.55
CA GLU A 472 17.28 -45.30 -5.14
C GLU A 472 16.25 -45.72 -4.08
N THR A 473 15.73 -44.74 -3.32
CA THR A 473 14.66 -44.88 -2.32
C THR A 473 13.27 -45.01 -2.96
N GLY A 474 13.13 -44.80 -4.26
CA GLY A 474 11.85 -44.73 -4.98
C GLY A 474 11.18 -43.36 -4.90
N ASP A 475 11.70 -42.42 -4.10
CA ASP A 475 11.23 -41.04 -4.07
C ASP A 475 11.55 -40.32 -5.38
N VAL A 476 10.74 -39.32 -5.73
CA VAL A 476 10.92 -38.47 -6.91
C VAL A 476 11.66 -37.19 -6.51
N GLU A 477 12.76 -36.91 -7.22
CA GLU A 477 13.47 -35.64 -7.19
C GLU A 477 13.02 -34.79 -8.39
N CYS A 478 12.51 -33.58 -8.13
CA CYS A 478 12.21 -32.62 -9.20
C CYS A 478 13.51 -31.99 -9.71
N THR A 479 13.74 -32.07 -11.01
CA THR A 479 14.97 -31.57 -11.67
C THR A 479 14.75 -30.30 -12.48
N GLY A 480 13.51 -29.88 -12.71
CA GLY A 480 13.19 -28.66 -13.45
C GLY A 480 11.81 -28.67 -14.08
N ARG A 481 11.61 -27.89 -15.14
CA ARG A 481 10.37 -27.84 -15.93
C ARG A 481 10.62 -28.08 -17.41
N ALA A 482 9.59 -28.60 -18.07
CA ALA A 482 9.56 -28.84 -19.51
C ALA A 482 8.99 -27.65 -20.31
N ASP A 483 8.36 -26.66 -19.66
CA ASP A 483 7.75 -25.48 -20.29
C ASP A 483 8.22 -24.15 -19.65
N ASP A 484 7.55 -23.04 -19.98
CA ASP A 484 7.94 -21.65 -19.63
C ASP A 484 7.33 -21.13 -18.31
N GLN A 485 6.58 -21.95 -17.60
CA GLN A 485 6.03 -21.59 -16.30
C GLN A 485 7.15 -21.59 -15.26
N VAL A 486 7.10 -20.65 -14.30
CA VAL A 486 8.08 -20.55 -13.21
C VAL A 486 7.40 -20.41 -11.85
N LYS A 487 8.15 -20.73 -10.81
CA LYS A 487 7.77 -20.49 -9.42
C LYS A 487 8.81 -19.56 -8.79
N ILE A 488 8.35 -18.41 -8.30
CA ILE A 488 9.19 -17.44 -7.60
C ILE A 488 8.51 -17.12 -6.28
N ARG A 489 9.23 -17.36 -5.17
CA ARG A 489 8.73 -17.11 -3.81
C ARG A 489 7.39 -17.82 -3.52
N GLY A 490 7.19 -19.00 -4.12
CA GLY A 490 5.94 -19.77 -4.02
C GLY A 490 4.79 -19.31 -4.93
N PHE A 491 4.95 -18.24 -5.71
CA PHE A 491 3.94 -17.80 -6.69
C PHE A 491 4.15 -18.47 -8.05
N ARG A 492 3.07 -19.01 -8.61
CA ARG A 492 3.03 -19.56 -9.97
C ARG A 492 2.90 -18.43 -10.98
N ILE A 493 3.98 -18.16 -11.72
CA ILE A 493 4.05 -17.07 -12.71
C ILE A 493 4.21 -17.69 -14.10
N GLU A 494 3.32 -17.32 -15.01
CA GLU A 494 3.45 -17.64 -16.43
C GLU A 494 4.19 -16.48 -17.10
N LEU A 495 5.41 -16.73 -17.59
CA LEU A 495 6.22 -15.69 -18.21
C LEU A 495 5.55 -15.08 -19.44
N ASN A 496 4.72 -15.87 -20.14
CA ASN A 496 3.94 -15.40 -21.28
C ASN A 496 2.80 -14.44 -20.87
N ASP A 497 2.29 -14.47 -19.63
CA ASP A 497 1.31 -13.48 -19.13
C ASP A 497 1.94 -12.08 -19.08
N ILE A 498 3.18 -12.02 -18.58
CA ILE A 498 3.99 -10.81 -18.59
C ILE A 498 4.27 -10.36 -20.04
N ASP A 499 4.72 -11.28 -20.90
CA ASP A 499 5.02 -10.97 -22.30
C ASP A 499 3.79 -10.42 -23.05
N ASN A 500 2.60 -10.98 -22.81
CA ASN A 500 1.38 -10.53 -23.47
C ASN A 500 0.94 -9.13 -22.99
N ASN A 501 1.05 -8.84 -21.70
CA ASN A 501 0.76 -7.49 -21.18
C ASN A 501 1.77 -6.47 -21.71
N LEU A 502 3.05 -6.82 -21.77
CA LEU A 502 4.10 -5.98 -22.38
C LEU A 502 3.80 -5.68 -23.86
N ARG A 503 3.40 -6.69 -24.64
CA ARG A 503 3.06 -6.52 -26.07
C ARG A 503 1.84 -5.62 -26.33
N GLN A 504 0.98 -5.41 -25.34
CA GLN A 504 -0.14 -4.48 -25.44
C GLN A 504 0.28 -3.00 -25.25
N HIS A 505 1.51 -2.75 -24.81
CA HIS A 505 2.03 -1.40 -24.65
C HIS A 505 2.47 -0.81 -26.00
N LEU A 506 2.02 0.41 -26.32
CA LEU A 506 2.31 1.09 -27.60
C LEU A 506 3.80 1.25 -27.93
N LEU A 507 4.65 1.37 -26.90
CA LEU A 507 6.10 1.49 -27.04
C LEU A 507 6.85 0.16 -27.29
N ILE A 508 6.18 -1.00 -27.25
CA ILE A 508 6.82 -2.32 -27.32
C ILE A 508 6.47 -3.01 -28.64
N ARG A 509 7.49 -3.34 -29.43
CA ARG A 509 7.36 -4.11 -30.67
C ARG A 509 7.39 -5.62 -30.42
N ASP A 510 8.34 -6.07 -29.59
CA ASP A 510 8.47 -7.48 -29.19
C ASP A 510 9.07 -7.56 -27.79
N CYS A 511 8.84 -8.67 -27.11
CA CYS A 511 9.42 -8.90 -25.80
C CYS A 511 9.53 -10.39 -25.48
N LYS A 512 10.41 -10.69 -24.53
CA LYS A 512 10.49 -12.00 -23.88
C LYS A 512 10.89 -11.85 -22.43
N THR A 513 10.20 -12.51 -21.52
CA THR A 513 10.51 -12.52 -20.10
C THR A 513 11.12 -13.85 -19.72
N LEU A 514 12.17 -13.81 -18.90
CA LEU A 514 12.86 -14.99 -18.38
C LEU A 514 13.11 -14.83 -16.88
N VAL A 515 13.24 -15.97 -16.20
CA VAL A 515 13.82 -16.00 -14.85
C VAL A 515 15.32 -16.08 -14.97
N ARG A 516 15.98 -15.26 -14.17
CA ARG A 516 17.43 -15.17 -14.05
C ARG A 516 17.81 -15.18 -12.58
N ARG A 517 19.00 -15.66 -12.27
CA ARG A 517 19.49 -15.71 -10.90
C ARG A 517 20.47 -14.56 -10.72
N ASP A 518 20.33 -13.82 -9.62
CA ASP A 518 21.30 -12.80 -9.27
C ASP A 518 22.53 -13.40 -8.57
N ARG A 519 23.47 -12.55 -8.14
CA ARG A 519 24.71 -12.98 -7.47
C ARG A 519 24.50 -13.72 -6.14
N TYR A 520 23.30 -13.69 -5.57
CA TYR A 520 22.92 -14.39 -4.35
C TYR A 520 22.09 -15.65 -4.63
N GLU A 521 22.03 -16.09 -5.90
CA GLU A 521 21.22 -17.21 -6.36
C GLU A 521 19.70 -16.99 -6.20
N GLU A 522 19.25 -15.74 -6.03
CA GLU A 522 17.82 -15.43 -5.94
C GLU A 522 17.19 -15.35 -7.34
N PRO A 523 16.08 -16.07 -7.58
CA PRO A 523 15.37 -16.00 -8.86
C PRO A 523 14.66 -14.64 -9.01
N THR A 524 14.95 -13.97 -10.11
CA THR A 524 14.49 -12.63 -10.47
C THR A 524 13.88 -12.62 -11.88
N LEU A 525 12.80 -11.87 -12.07
CA LEU A 525 12.18 -11.66 -13.38
C LEU A 525 12.93 -10.60 -14.20
N ALA A 526 13.39 -10.98 -15.38
CA ALA A 526 14.02 -10.10 -16.35
C ALA A 526 13.25 -10.10 -17.67
N SER A 527 12.77 -8.92 -18.09
CA SER A 527 12.07 -8.73 -19.36
C SER A 527 12.98 -8.10 -20.39
N TYR A 528 13.13 -8.79 -21.52
CA TYR A 528 13.82 -8.34 -22.71
C TYR A 528 12.83 -7.64 -23.62
N ILE A 529 13.04 -6.36 -23.90
CA ILE A 529 12.13 -5.51 -24.64
C ILE A 529 12.78 -5.07 -25.94
N VAL A 530 12.02 -5.13 -27.03
CA VAL A 530 12.39 -4.49 -28.29
C VAL A 530 11.43 -3.33 -28.53
N PRO A 531 11.94 -2.09 -28.62
CA PRO A 531 11.10 -0.90 -28.68
C PRO A 531 10.43 -0.75 -30.06
N GLU A 532 9.24 -0.15 -30.07
CA GLU A 532 8.60 0.33 -31.29
C GLU A 532 9.17 1.69 -31.68
N LEU A 533 10.13 1.68 -32.61
CA LEU A 533 10.91 2.86 -32.98
C LEU A 533 10.09 3.95 -33.68
N LYS A 534 8.90 3.64 -34.19
CA LYS A 534 8.00 4.65 -34.78
C LYS A 534 7.26 5.46 -33.70
N GLU A 535 6.83 4.80 -32.63
CA GLU A 535 6.06 5.40 -31.55
C GLU A 535 6.95 6.13 -30.53
N TRP A 536 8.21 5.70 -30.38
CA TRP A 536 9.15 6.29 -29.42
C TRP A 536 9.37 7.80 -29.59
N PRO A 537 9.69 8.34 -30.79
CA PRO A 537 9.86 9.79 -30.97
C PRO A 537 8.59 10.59 -30.71
N GLN A 538 7.42 10.03 -31.06
CA GLN A 538 6.13 10.67 -30.82
C GLN A 538 5.83 10.75 -29.32
N TRP A 539 6.07 9.67 -28.57
CA TRP A 539 5.91 9.63 -27.13
C TRP A 539 6.80 10.63 -26.39
N LEU A 540 8.05 10.80 -26.85
CA LEU A 540 8.97 11.82 -26.33
C LEU A 540 8.45 13.24 -26.59
N LYS A 541 8.01 13.50 -27.83
CA LYS A 541 7.46 14.81 -28.24
C LYS A 541 6.23 15.20 -27.44
N ASP A 542 5.30 14.27 -27.21
CA ASP A 542 4.07 14.50 -26.43
C ASP A 542 4.36 14.86 -24.96
N ARG A 543 5.58 14.61 -24.49
CA ARG A 543 6.05 14.90 -23.12
C ARG A 543 7.10 16.02 -23.07
N GLY A 544 7.40 16.67 -24.20
CA GLY A 544 8.41 17.72 -24.30
C GLY A 544 9.83 17.24 -24.01
N LEU A 545 10.14 15.99 -24.36
CA LEU A 545 11.43 15.33 -24.11
C LEU A 545 12.23 15.15 -25.40
N GLU A 546 13.56 15.22 -25.30
CA GLU A 546 14.49 14.91 -26.40
C GLU A 546 14.94 13.43 -26.36
N ASP A 547 15.26 12.87 -27.53
CA ASP A 547 15.79 11.50 -27.66
C ASP A 547 17.29 11.49 -27.36
N ILE A 548 17.79 10.39 -26.79
CA ILE A 548 19.20 10.25 -26.39
C ILE A 548 19.89 9.36 -27.42
N GLU A 549 21.02 9.81 -27.97
CA GLU A 549 21.86 8.98 -28.84
C GLU A 549 22.55 7.85 -28.02
N ASP A 550 22.31 6.62 -28.44
CA ASP A 550 22.89 5.40 -27.88
C ASP A 550 23.03 4.39 -29.02
N GLU A 551 24.26 4.15 -29.47
CA GLU A 551 24.54 3.10 -30.48
C GLU A 551 24.29 1.69 -29.93
N GLY A 552 24.23 1.57 -28.59
CA GLY A 552 24.09 0.33 -27.86
C GLY A 552 25.37 -0.50 -27.82
N THR A 553 25.39 -1.53 -26.99
CA THR A 553 26.53 -2.44 -26.85
C THR A 553 26.22 -3.77 -27.51
N ASP A 554 27.11 -4.24 -28.40
CA ASP A 554 27.04 -5.58 -28.96
C ASP A 554 27.28 -6.63 -27.86
N VAL A 555 26.23 -7.38 -27.51
CA VAL A 555 26.32 -8.49 -26.56
C VAL A 555 25.83 -9.75 -27.26
N GLY A 556 26.78 -10.44 -27.90
CA GLY A 556 26.50 -11.63 -28.71
C GLY A 556 25.69 -11.29 -29.97
N PRO A 557 24.50 -11.88 -30.18
CA PRO A 557 23.70 -11.66 -31.40
C PRO A 557 22.79 -10.41 -31.40
N ALA A 558 22.78 -9.63 -30.32
CA ALA A 558 21.90 -8.48 -30.14
C ALA A 558 22.66 -7.27 -29.60
N ILE A 559 22.16 -6.08 -29.91
CA ILE A 559 22.64 -4.81 -29.37
C ILE A 559 21.75 -4.45 -28.19
N ILE A 560 22.35 -4.20 -27.03
CA ILE A 560 21.67 -3.73 -25.81
C ILE A 560 21.74 -2.20 -25.75
N TYR A 561 20.59 -1.55 -25.59
CA TYR A 561 20.51 -0.11 -25.35
C TYR A 561 20.47 0.15 -23.86
N ASN A 562 21.55 0.72 -23.34
CA ASN A 562 21.69 0.98 -21.92
C ASN A 562 21.16 2.35 -21.51
N LYS A 563 21.06 3.32 -22.43
CA LYS A 563 20.72 4.73 -22.15
C LYS A 563 19.44 5.17 -22.82
N ARG A 564 19.33 4.98 -24.15
CA ARG A 564 18.27 5.61 -24.96
C ARG A 564 16.86 5.33 -24.46
N PHE A 565 16.59 4.11 -24.01
CA PHE A 565 15.25 3.68 -23.61
C PHE A 565 15.03 3.57 -22.10
N ARG A 566 15.86 4.18 -21.25
CA ARG A 566 15.68 4.11 -19.79
C ARG A 566 14.31 4.60 -19.33
N ARG A 567 13.83 5.72 -19.89
CA ARG A 567 12.51 6.29 -19.55
C ARG A 567 11.35 5.34 -19.92
N MET A 568 11.51 4.53 -20.97
CA MET A 568 10.54 3.49 -21.34
C MET A 568 10.40 2.43 -20.24
N GLN A 569 11.48 2.07 -19.55
CA GLN A 569 11.43 1.03 -18.51
C GLN A 569 10.50 1.42 -17.36
N THR A 570 10.46 2.71 -16.98
CA THR A 570 9.55 3.21 -15.95
C THR A 570 8.10 3.16 -16.41
N GLU A 571 7.80 3.66 -17.63
CA GLU A 571 6.45 3.64 -18.21
C GLU A 571 5.89 2.20 -18.28
N VAL A 572 6.71 1.29 -18.80
CA VAL A 572 6.34 -0.12 -18.96
C VAL A 572 6.16 -0.80 -17.61
N ARG A 573 6.99 -0.48 -16.62
CA ARG A 573 6.84 -1.00 -15.25
C ARG A 573 5.52 -0.57 -14.64
N ASP A 574 5.14 0.69 -14.78
CA ASP A 574 3.89 1.21 -14.24
C ASP A 574 2.67 0.64 -14.98
N HIS A 575 2.75 0.49 -16.29
CA HIS A 575 1.73 -0.22 -17.08
C HIS A 575 1.48 -1.66 -16.60
N LEU A 576 2.53 -2.37 -16.18
CA LEU A 576 2.40 -3.72 -15.63
C LEU A 576 1.81 -3.73 -14.22
N LYS A 577 2.13 -2.76 -13.35
CA LYS A 577 1.57 -2.67 -11.99
C LYS A 577 0.05 -2.53 -11.98
N ASP A 578 -0.52 -1.88 -13.00
CA ASP A 578 -1.96 -1.68 -13.10
C ASP A 578 -2.73 -2.94 -13.53
N ARG A 579 -2.04 -3.93 -14.10
CA ARG A 579 -2.65 -5.13 -14.72
C ARG A 579 -2.27 -6.44 -14.06
N LEU A 580 -1.05 -6.53 -13.55
CA LEU A 580 -0.48 -7.73 -12.95
C LEU A 580 -0.40 -7.60 -11.42
N PRO A 581 -0.49 -8.71 -10.68
CA PRO A 581 -0.11 -8.73 -9.28
C PRO A 581 1.33 -8.25 -9.10
N SER A 582 1.62 -7.60 -7.97
CA SER A 582 2.94 -7.01 -7.69
C SER A 582 4.11 -8.01 -7.82
N TYR A 583 3.89 -9.28 -7.46
CA TYR A 583 4.90 -10.34 -7.57
C TYR A 583 5.21 -10.79 -9.01
N ALA A 584 4.34 -10.46 -9.98
CA ALA A 584 4.52 -10.79 -11.39
C ALA A 584 5.12 -9.63 -12.21
N VAL A 585 5.38 -8.47 -11.58
CA VAL A 585 6.03 -7.33 -12.24
C VAL A 585 7.55 -7.54 -12.27
N PRO A 586 8.20 -7.53 -13.46
CA PRO A 586 9.64 -7.66 -13.58
C PRO A 586 10.40 -6.56 -12.85
N SER A 587 11.51 -6.92 -12.20
CA SER A 587 12.40 -5.96 -11.57
C SER A 587 13.55 -5.52 -12.48
N ILE A 588 13.79 -6.26 -13.58
CA ILE A 588 14.85 -5.97 -14.56
C ILE A 588 14.23 -5.83 -15.95
N PHE A 589 14.57 -4.76 -16.66
CA PHE A 589 14.17 -4.52 -18.04
C PHE A 589 15.43 -4.30 -18.90
N ILE A 590 15.62 -5.13 -19.92
CA ILE A 590 16.77 -5.09 -20.83
C ILE A 590 16.25 -4.73 -22.21
N VAL A 591 16.67 -3.59 -22.76
CA VAL A 591 16.19 -3.13 -24.06
C VAL A 591 17.16 -3.53 -25.16
N LEU A 592 16.66 -4.21 -26.19
CA LEU A 592 17.42 -4.80 -27.29
C LEU A 592 16.97 -4.23 -28.64
N ASN A 593 17.86 -4.21 -29.63
CA ASN A 593 17.48 -3.90 -31.02
C ASN A 593 16.60 -4.99 -31.67
N LYS A 594 16.83 -6.25 -31.28
CA LYS A 594 16.08 -7.43 -31.73
C LYS A 594 16.22 -8.57 -30.73
N LEU A 595 15.23 -9.46 -30.70
CA LEU A 595 15.38 -10.74 -30.01
C LEU A 595 16.25 -11.68 -30.86
N PRO A 596 17.25 -12.35 -30.28
CA PRO A 596 18.02 -13.36 -30.99
C PRO A 596 17.14 -14.56 -31.32
N LEU A 597 17.26 -15.08 -32.54
CA LEU A 597 16.48 -16.21 -33.04
C LEU A 597 17.38 -17.42 -33.31
N ASN A 598 16.85 -18.62 -33.11
CA ASN A 598 17.48 -19.87 -33.53
C ASN A 598 17.22 -20.13 -35.03
N PRO A 599 17.86 -21.16 -35.65
CA PRO A 599 17.67 -21.47 -37.08
C PRO A 599 16.21 -21.74 -37.50
N ASN A 600 15.33 -22.05 -36.55
CA ASN A 600 13.91 -22.30 -36.77
C ASN A 600 13.04 -21.03 -36.58
N GLY A 601 13.65 -19.85 -36.41
CA GLY A 601 12.94 -18.58 -36.26
C GLY A 601 12.31 -18.35 -34.89
N LYS A 602 12.62 -19.17 -33.86
CA LYS A 602 12.14 -18.97 -32.47
C LYS A 602 13.18 -18.23 -31.64
N VAL A 603 12.75 -17.49 -30.61
CA VAL A 603 13.65 -16.77 -29.69
C VAL A 603 14.64 -17.74 -29.02
N ASP A 604 15.93 -17.45 -29.16
CA ASP A 604 17.03 -18.22 -28.59
C ASP A 604 17.30 -17.74 -27.15
N LYS A 605 16.64 -18.40 -26.18
CA LYS A 605 16.67 -18.04 -24.75
C LYS A 605 18.06 -18.13 -24.12
N GLN A 606 18.93 -18.99 -24.65
CA GLN A 606 20.29 -19.18 -24.15
C GLN A 606 21.22 -18.04 -24.60
N LYS A 607 20.92 -17.43 -25.75
CA LYS A 607 21.66 -16.28 -26.27
C LYS A 607 21.09 -14.93 -25.85
N LEU A 608 20.00 -14.91 -25.08
CA LEU A 608 19.49 -13.68 -24.48
C LEU A 608 20.45 -13.22 -23.39
N PRO A 609 21.07 -12.05 -23.54
CA PRO A 609 22.15 -11.61 -22.66
C PRO A 609 21.63 -11.45 -21.25
N PHE A 610 22.35 -11.92 -20.23
CA PHE A 610 22.02 -11.57 -18.85
C PHE A 610 23.28 -10.97 -18.24
N PRO A 611 23.47 -9.66 -18.46
CA PRO A 611 24.72 -9.03 -18.08
C PRO A 611 24.81 -8.98 -16.56
N ASP A 612 25.93 -9.49 -16.02
CA ASP A 612 26.30 -9.30 -14.62
C ASP A 612 26.34 -7.79 -14.34
N ILE A 613 26.12 -7.35 -13.09
CA ILE A 613 26.00 -5.90 -12.79
C ILE A 613 27.27 -5.13 -13.23
N ALA A 614 28.42 -5.82 -13.26
CA ALA A 614 29.70 -5.31 -13.77
C ALA A 614 29.84 -5.32 -15.31
N GLU A 615 29.06 -6.13 -16.03
CA GLU A 615 29.05 -6.22 -17.51
C GLU A 615 27.99 -5.31 -18.15
N GLN A 616 27.02 -4.80 -17.37
CA GLN A 616 26.04 -3.79 -17.81
C GLN A 616 26.63 -2.37 -17.92
N SER A 617 27.76 -2.13 -17.25
CA SER A 617 28.38 -0.83 -17.23
C SER A 617 29.25 -0.66 -18.48
N GLU A 618 28.85 0.23 -19.38
CA GLU A 618 29.62 0.60 -20.59
C GLU A 618 31.10 0.84 -20.23
N PRO A 619 32.08 0.24 -20.95
CA PRO A 619 33.48 0.59 -20.74
C PRO A 619 33.69 2.06 -21.11
N ALA A 620 34.30 2.83 -20.21
CA ALA A 620 34.57 4.25 -20.46
C ALA A 620 35.44 4.43 -21.71
N SER A 621 34.98 5.25 -22.67
CA SER A 621 35.75 5.60 -23.85
C SER A 621 37.01 6.38 -23.48
N SER A 622 37.94 6.53 -24.42
CA SER A 622 39.14 7.38 -24.23
C SER A 622 38.79 8.83 -23.87
N GLU A 623 37.63 9.32 -24.32
CA GLU A 623 37.13 10.65 -23.99
C GLU A 623 36.46 10.68 -22.61
N ASP A 624 35.74 9.63 -22.22
CA ASP A 624 35.16 9.49 -20.88
C ASP A 624 36.25 9.37 -19.82
N LEU A 625 37.34 8.64 -20.10
CA LEU A 625 38.49 8.53 -19.21
C LEU A 625 39.20 9.88 -19.05
N LYS A 626 39.41 10.63 -20.14
CA LYS A 626 39.95 11.99 -20.08
C LYS A 626 39.04 12.93 -19.29
N ARG A 627 37.72 12.80 -19.44
CA ARG A 627 36.72 13.58 -18.69
C ARG A 627 36.72 13.22 -17.22
N TRP A 628 36.72 11.93 -16.90
CA TRP A 628 36.83 11.40 -15.55
C TRP A 628 38.11 11.87 -14.84
N GLU A 629 39.24 11.90 -15.55
CA GLU A 629 40.50 12.44 -15.03
C GLU A 629 40.43 13.96 -14.79
N ALA A 630 39.64 14.69 -15.59
CA ALA A 630 39.42 16.12 -15.44
C ALA A 630 38.34 16.49 -14.40
N MET A 631 37.51 15.54 -13.95
CA MET A 631 36.47 15.74 -12.94
C MET A 631 37.06 15.97 -11.55
N SER A 632 36.35 16.74 -10.73
CA SER A 632 36.72 16.97 -9.33
C SER A 632 36.70 15.64 -8.55
N GLU A 633 37.39 15.60 -7.41
CA GLU A 633 37.34 14.44 -6.50
C GLU A 633 35.91 14.14 -6.04
N THR A 634 35.13 15.19 -5.80
CA THR A 634 33.73 15.11 -5.40
C THR A 634 32.84 14.61 -6.52
N GLU A 635 33.00 15.12 -7.74
CA GLU A 635 32.27 14.63 -8.92
C GLU A 635 32.49 13.14 -9.15
N ARG A 636 33.74 12.67 -9.03
CA ARG A 636 34.06 11.25 -9.15
C ARG A 636 33.42 10.43 -8.05
N THR A 637 33.46 10.90 -6.80
CA THR A 637 32.88 10.19 -5.66
C THR A 637 31.36 10.07 -5.77
N VAL A 638 30.68 11.17 -6.12
CA VAL A 638 29.22 11.18 -6.32
C VAL A 638 28.84 10.29 -7.50
N ALA A 639 29.56 10.34 -8.61
CA ALA A 639 29.36 9.47 -9.76
C ALA A 639 29.50 7.98 -9.41
N THR A 640 30.47 7.63 -8.56
CA THR A 640 30.61 6.26 -8.03
C THR A 640 29.38 5.85 -7.22
N LYS A 641 28.85 6.72 -6.36
CA LYS A 641 27.63 6.41 -5.59
C LYS A 641 26.38 6.30 -6.45
N TRP A 642 26.27 7.09 -7.51
CA TRP A 642 25.19 6.93 -8.49
C TRP A 642 25.27 5.56 -9.14
N ALA A 643 26.47 5.12 -9.54
CA ALA A 643 26.70 3.82 -10.13
C ALA A 643 26.44 2.64 -9.16
N ASP A 644 26.74 2.80 -7.88
CA ASP A 644 26.46 1.78 -6.86
C ASP A 644 24.96 1.55 -6.65
N LEU A 645 24.14 2.61 -6.82
CA LEU A 645 22.71 2.60 -6.53
C LEU A 645 21.84 2.35 -7.76
N ILE A 646 22.22 2.92 -8.90
CA ILE A 646 21.52 2.77 -10.18
C ILE A 646 22.17 1.62 -10.94
N ARG A 647 21.48 0.47 -10.98
CA ARG A 647 21.98 -0.75 -11.63
C ARG A 647 22.30 -0.50 -13.10
N GLY A 648 23.49 -0.92 -13.54
CA GLY A 648 23.94 -0.85 -14.94
C GLY A 648 24.60 0.47 -15.36
N LEU A 649 25.02 1.30 -14.41
CA LEU A 649 25.71 2.57 -14.67
C LEU A 649 27.22 2.40 -14.40
N ASN A 650 28.08 2.87 -15.31
CA ASN A 650 29.52 3.00 -15.05
C ASN A 650 29.78 4.40 -14.49
N ALA A 651 30.39 4.50 -13.31
CA ALA A 651 30.75 5.79 -12.72
C ALA A 651 31.54 6.68 -13.70
N LYS A 652 32.45 6.07 -14.48
CA LYS A 652 33.35 6.76 -15.41
C LYS A 652 32.67 7.29 -16.68
N THR A 653 31.45 6.84 -17.00
CA THR A 653 30.68 7.33 -18.15
C THR A 653 29.66 8.41 -17.79
N ILE A 654 29.53 8.73 -16.49
CA ILE A 654 28.66 9.81 -16.02
C ILE A 654 29.35 11.14 -16.27
N SER A 655 28.74 11.98 -17.10
CA SER A 655 29.21 13.34 -17.34
C SER A 655 28.65 14.31 -16.30
N PRO A 656 29.32 15.46 -16.06
CA PRO A 656 28.80 16.50 -15.19
C PRO A 656 27.40 17.02 -15.56
N GLN A 657 26.97 16.84 -16.81
CA GLN A 657 25.66 17.28 -17.30
C GLN A 657 24.55 16.23 -17.10
N ASN A 658 24.88 14.97 -16.75
CA ASN A 658 23.88 13.92 -16.64
C ASN A 658 23.03 14.08 -15.36
N ASP A 659 21.71 13.92 -15.51
CA ASP A 659 20.70 14.04 -14.45
C ASP A 659 20.45 12.70 -13.73
N PHE A 660 20.44 12.72 -12.40
CA PHE A 660 20.26 11.52 -11.55
C PHE A 660 18.99 10.73 -11.88
N PHE A 661 17.88 11.42 -12.12
CA PHE A 661 16.57 10.82 -12.34
C PHE A 661 16.44 10.29 -13.78
N ASP A 662 17.01 10.99 -14.75
CA ASP A 662 17.09 10.53 -16.13
C ASP A 662 17.92 9.26 -16.28
N LEU A 663 18.96 9.11 -15.44
CA LEU A 663 19.76 7.90 -15.41
C LEU A 663 19.04 6.72 -14.74
N GLY A 664 17.84 6.90 -14.19
CA GLY A 664 17.02 5.84 -13.57
C GLY A 664 16.92 5.92 -12.04
N GLY A 665 17.45 6.98 -11.43
CA GLY A 665 17.32 7.25 -10.00
C GLY A 665 15.88 7.59 -9.58
N HIS A 666 15.52 7.28 -8.34
CA HIS A 666 14.24 7.68 -7.72
C HIS A 666 14.44 8.06 -6.25
N SER A 667 13.41 8.58 -5.60
CA SER A 667 13.47 9.18 -4.26
C SER A 667 14.08 8.27 -3.17
N ILE A 668 13.82 6.96 -3.21
CA ILE A 668 14.43 5.99 -2.29
C ILE A 668 15.95 5.84 -2.55
N LEU A 669 16.38 5.73 -3.81
CA LEU A 669 17.80 5.66 -4.16
C LEU A 669 18.52 6.98 -3.84
N ALA A 670 17.88 8.12 -4.11
CA ALA A 670 18.38 9.43 -3.72
C ALA A 670 18.63 9.52 -2.21
N GLN A 671 17.71 9.01 -1.39
CA GLN A 671 17.88 9.01 0.07
C GLN A 671 19.03 8.12 0.53
N GLN A 672 19.19 6.93 -0.06
CA GLN A 672 20.32 6.05 0.22
C GLN A 672 21.66 6.67 -0.19
N MET A 673 21.69 7.37 -1.32
CA MET A 673 22.85 8.12 -1.81
C MET A 673 23.26 9.22 -0.84
N LEU A 674 22.31 10.07 -0.43
CA LEU A 674 22.58 11.21 0.45
C LEU A 674 23.07 10.77 1.82
N LEU A 675 22.53 9.67 2.35
CA LEU A 675 23.02 9.06 3.59
C LEU A 675 24.47 8.60 3.47
N THR A 676 24.82 7.98 2.33
CA THR A 676 26.17 7.50 2.06
C THR A 676 27.16 8.66 1.88
N ILE A 677 26.79 9.70 1.12
CA ILE A 677 27.59 10.91 0.92
C ILE A 677 27.84 11.62 2.25
N ARG A 678 26.82 11.74 3.11
CA ARG A 678 26.99 12.30 4.46
C ARG A 678 27.99 11.48 5.28
N LYS A 679 27.84 10.16 5.29
CA LYS A 679 28.66 9.27 6.13
C LYS A 679 30.12 9.23 5.68
N GLU A 680 30.36 9.20 4.38
CA GLU A 680 31.71 8.99 3.82
C GLU A 680 32.44 10.31 3.55
N MET A 681 31.74 11.33 3.04
CA MET A 681 32.35 12.62 2.68
C MET A 681 32.17 13.66 3.78
N GLY A 682 31.25 13.45 4.72
CA GLY A 682 30.96 14.43 5.77
C GLY A 682 30.22 15.68 5.26
N ALA A 683 29.74 15.65 4.02
CA ALA A 683 28.94 16.70 3.39
C ALA A 683 27.46 16.48 3.69
N ASN A 684 26.83 17.41 4.41
CA ASN A 684 25.42 17.33 4.73
C ASN A 684 24.57 18.01 3.65
N VAL A 685 24.24 17.27 2.60
CA VAL A 685 23.50 17.80 1.44
C VAL A 685 22.04 17.34 1.52
N SER A 686 21.09 18.26 1.34
CA SER A 686 19.66 17.95 1.42
C SER A 686 19.16 17.25 0.16
N ILE A 687 18.05 16.53 0.27
CA ILE A 687 17.40 15.95 -0.92
C ILE A 687 16.85 17.02 -1.87
N ASN A 688 16.47 18.19 -1.34
CA ASN A 688 16.00 19.30 -2.14
C ASN A 688 17.11 19.84 -3.04
N THR A 689 18.35 19.83 -2.55
CA THR A 689 19.54 20.20 -3.34
C THR A 689 19.74 19.27 -4.54
N LEU A 690 19.49 17.96 -4.39
CA LEU A 690 19.53 17.03 -5.53
C LEU A 690 18.37 17.27 -6.52
N TYR A 691 17.21 17.69 -6.04
CA TYR A 691 16.09 18.02 -6.94
C TYR A 691 16.29 19.35 -7.67
N GLU A 692 16.96 20.31 -7.05
CA GLU A 692 17.26 21.63 -7.62
C GLU A 692 18.45 21.57 -8.58
N TYR A 693 19.47 20.79 -8.23
CA TYR A 693 20.67 20.56 -9.04
C TYR A 693 20.82 19.07 -9.35
N PRO A 694 19.95 18.50 -10.20
CA PRO A 694 19.92 17.06 -10.42
C PRO A 694 21.05 16.55 -11.31
N SER A 695 21.82 17.43 -11.95
CA SER A 695 23.00 17.06 -12.73
C SER A 695 24.19 16.71 -11.83
N LEU A 696 25.05 15.79 -12.27
CA LEU A 696 26.22 15.37 -11.49
C LEU A 696 27.10 16.56 -11.08
N GLY A 697 27.42 17.46 -12.01
CA GLY A 697 28.25 18.62 -11.77
C GLY A 697 27.55 19.65 -10.89
N GLY A 698 26.25 19.88 -11.12
CA GLY A 698 25.44 20.78 -10.28
C GLY A 698 25.37 20.30 -8.84
N PHE A 699 25.07 19.02 -8.63
CA PHE A 699 25.00 18.43 -7.29
C PHE A 699 26.38 18.39 -6.61
N SER A 700 27.42 17.99 -7.34
CA SER A 700 28.79 17.90 -6.82
C SER A 700 29.35 19.26 -6.42
N ALA A 701 29.04 20.32 -7.16
CA ALA A 701 29.37 21.69 -6.78
C ALA A 701 28.73 22.09 -5.43
N GLN A 702 27.51 21.63 -5.14
CA GLN A 702 26.87 21.87 -3.85
C GLN A 702 27.49 21.04 -2.72
N VAL A 703 27.91 19.81 -3.02
CA VAL A 703 28.69 18.97 -2.08
C VAL A 703 30.02 19.65 -1.74
N ASP A 704 30.76 20.12 -2.75
CA ASP A 704 32.01 20.87 -2.58
C ASP A 704 31.81 22.18 -1.82
N LYS A 705 30.74 22.91 -2.12
CA LYS A 705 30.36 24.13 -1.40
C LYS A 705 30.17 23.84 0.10
N GLN A 706 29.45 22.76 0.44
CA GLN A 706 29.25 22.35 1.83
C GLN A 706 30.56 21.92 2.51
N LEU A 707 31.43 21.18 1.82
CA LEU A 707 32.74 20.77 2.34
C LEU A 707 33.67 21.97 2.57
N ASN A 708 33.69 22.94 1.64
CA ASN A 708 34.50 24.15 1.76
C ASN A 708 34.01 25.10 2.87
N ILE A 709 32.70 25.16 3.10
CA ILE A 709 32.12 25.88 4.25
C ILE A 709 32.52 25.19 5.56
N LYS A 710 32.42 23.86 5.63
CA LYS A 710 32.79 23.08 6.82
C LYS A 710 34.29 23.16 7.15
N ASN A 711 35.15 23.18 6.14
CA ASN A 711 36.60 23.27 6.29
C ASN A 711 37.12 24.71 6.51
N GLY A 712 36.23 25.70 6.59
CA GLY A 712 36.60 27.10 6.84
C GLY A 712 37.31 27.81 5.69
N ILE A 713 37.25 27.26 4.48
CA ILE A 713 37.89 27.80 3.27
C ILE A 713 37.06 28.94 2.67
N ILE A 714 35.73 28.87 2.80
CA ILE A 714 34.78 29.92 2.36
C ILE A 714 34.00 30.40 3.59
N LYS A 715 33.93 31.71 3.83
CA LYS A 715 33.01 32.27 4.84
C LYS A 715 31.58 32.09 4.35
N ALA A 716 30.69 31.56 5.19
CA ALA A 716 29.28 31.28 4.88
C ALA A 716 28.46 32.46 4.32
N GLY A 717 29.02 33.69 4.32
CA GLY A 717 28.40 34.91 3.78
C GLY A 717 28.80 35.29 2.35
N ASP A 718 29.88 34.75 1.77
CA ASP A 718 30.42 35.21 0.45
C ASP A 718 29.91 34.38 -0.75
N ALA A 719 28.87 33.56 -0.58
CA ALA A 719 28.42 32.59 -1.59
C ALA A 719 27.09 32.95 -2.28
N GLY A 720 26.83 34.23 -2.55
CA GLY A 720 25.88 34.70 -3.57
C GLY A 720 26.70 35.24 -4.76
N GLU A 721 26.43 34.93 -6.03
CA GLU A 721 25.31 35.51 -6.79
C GLU A 721 24.99 34.78 -8.12
N GLU A 722 25.51 33.59 -8.40
CA GLU A 722 25.37 32.95 -9.72
C GLU A 722 24.38 31.77 -9.71
N ASP A 723 23.07 32.08 -9.75
CA ASP A 723 22.05 31.49 -10.65
C ASP A 723 20.68 32.09 -10.26
N ARG A 724 20.28 33.20 -10.90
CA ARG A 724 19.15 34.03 -10.42
C ARG A 724 17.75 33.48 -10.73
N ASP A 725 17.60 32.39 -11.51
CA ASP A 725 16.27 31.96 -11.93
C ASP A 725 15.92 30.51 -11.56
N SER A 726 15.32 30.36 -10.38
CA SER A 726 14.65 29.12 -9.97
C SER A 726 13.43 28.80 -10.87
N THR A 727 13.05 27.52 -10.99
CA THR A 727 11.91 27.10 -11.82
C THR A 727 10.60 27.80 -11.45
N TYR A 728 10.37 28.08 -10.16
CA TYR A 728 9.14 28.72 -9.69
C TYR A 728 9.13 30.23 -9.94
N SER A 729 10.29 30.91 -9.92
CA SER A 729 10.37 32.33 -10.30
C SER A 729 10.07 32.54 -11.78
N LYS A 730 10.61 31.68 -12.66
CA LYS A 730 10.26 31.69 -14.10
C LYS A 730 8.77 31.43 -14.32
N SER A 731 8.21 30.48 -13.58
CA SER A 731 6.78 30.16 -13.66
C SER A 731 5.90 31.35 -13.26
N LEU A 732 6.27 32.12 -12.23
CA LEU A 732 5.58 33.35 -11.87
C LEU A 732 5.57 34.35 -13.03
N ASP A 733 6.72 34.59 -13.65
CA ASP A 733 6.86 35.56 -14.76
C ASP A 733 5.98 35.17 -15.97
N GLU A 734 5.79 33.88 -16.23
CA GLU A 734 4.88 33.38 -17.26
C GLU A 734 3.40 33.53 -16.86
N LEU A 735 3.05 33.14 -15.63
CA LEU A 735 1.67 33.18 -15.14
C LEU A 735 1.14 34.60 -14.97
N LEU A 736 1.99 35.57 -14.62
CA LEU A 736 1.62 36.99 -14.54
C LEU A 736 1.08 37.55 -15.88
N LYS A 737 1.53 36.99 -17.00
CA LYS A 737 1.07 37.33 -18.36
C LYS A 737 -0.31 36.75 -18.67
N GLN A 738 -0.71 35.69 -17.97
CA GLN A 738 -2.00 35.01 -18.15
C GLN A 738 -3.11 35.64 -17.31
N LEU A 739 -2.77 36.41 -16.27
CA LEU A 739 -3.76 37.09 -15.45
C LEU A 739 -4.51 38.20 -16.25
N PRO A 740 -5.82 38.37 -16.04
CA PRO A 740 -6.61 39.48 -16.60
C PRO A 740 -5.99 40.85 -16.33
N ALA A 741 -6.18 41.80 -17.25
CA ALA A 741 -5.67 43.17 -17.11
C ALA A 741 -6.32 43.94 -15.95
N SER A 742 -7.59 43.63 -15.64
CA SER A 742 -8.34 44.18 -14.50
C SER A 742 -9.24 43.12 -13.87
N TYR A 743 -9.54 43.32 -12.59
CA TYR A 743 -10.47 42.52 -11.79
C TYR A 743 -11.64 43.38 -11.31
N GLN A 744 -12.81 42.76 -11.17
CA GLN A 744 -13.97 43.39 -10.54
C GLN A 744 -13.70 43.69 -9.07
N THR A 745 -13.90 44.94 -8.63
CA THR A 745 -13.77 45.33 -7.22
C THR A 745 -15.10 45.18 -6.49
N ALA A 746 -15.15 44.35 -5.45
CA ALA A 746 -16.32 44.19 -4.60
C ALA A 746 -16.46 45.34 -3.59
N ASP A 747 -17.70 45.69 -3.23
CA ASP A 747 -18.01 46.63 -2.15
C ASP A 747 -18.23 45.87 -0.83
N PRO A 748 -17.34 46.02 0.18
CA PRO A 748 -17.50 45.38 1.49
C PRO A 748 -18.78 45.78 2.23
N GLU A 749 -19.30 46.99 2.01
CA GLU A 749 -20.53 47.44 2.68
C GLU A 749 -21.77 46.74 2.09
N ALA A 750 -21.76 46.39 0.81
CA ALA A 750 -22.85 45.63 0.19
C ALA A 750 -23.01 44.23 0.83
N ILE A 751 -21.89 43.57 1.15
CA ILE A 751 -21.89 42.24 1.80
C ILE A 751 -22.36 42.36 3.26
N ARG A 752 -21.91 43.40 3.96
CA ARG A 752 -22.33 43.69 5.35
C ARG A 752 -23.83 43.98 5.47
N ASN A 753 -24.39 44.68 4.48
CA ASN A 753 -25.80 45.05 4.46
C ASN A 753 -26.70 43.96 3.85
N SER A 754 -26.13 42.88 3.32
CA SER A 754 -26.89 41.76 2.78
C SER A 754 -27.69 41.05 3.88
N SER A 755 -28.88 40.54 3.58
CA SER A 755 -29.63 39.70 4.52
C SER A 755 -28.99 38.32 4.73
N GLN A 756 -28.23 37.83 3.73
CA GLN A 756 -27.51 36.56 3.75
C GLN A 756 -26.31 36.63 2.79
N ALA A 757 -25.10 36.57 3.32
CA ALA A 757 -23.87 36.49 2.52
C ALA A 757 -23.56 35.02 2.16
N THR A 758 -23.05 34.78 0.95
CA THR A 758 -22.65 33.45 0.48
C THR A 758 -21.13 33.33 0.36
N VAL A 759 -20.55 32.42 1.12
CA VAL A 759 -19.11 32.14 1.13
C VAL A 759 -18.82 30.85 0.38
N PHE A 760 -17.83 30.85 -0.51
CA PHE A 760 -17.28 29.67 -1.14
C PHE A 760 -15.95 29.28 -0.49
N LEU A 761 -15.87 28.08 0.07
CA LEU A 761 -14.70 27.57 0.78
C LEU A 761 -14.10 26.36 0.08
N THR A 762 -12.83 26.46 -0.28
CA THR A 762 -12.02 25.31 -0.72
C THR A 762 -11.21 24.72 0.44
N GLY A 763 -10.89 23.43 0.39
CA GLY A 763 -10.14 22.77 1.48
C GLY A 763 -10.96 22.57 2.76
N ALA A 764 -12.29 22.54 2.66
CA ALA A 764 -13.23 22.45 3.77
C ALA A 764 -13.04 21.21 4.67
N THR A 765 -12.61 20.07 4.10
CA THR A 765 -12.39 18.82 4.85
C THR A 765 -11.01 18.74 5.52
N GLY A 766 -10.16 19.76 5.35
CA GLY A 766 -8.86 19.84 6.02
C GLY A 766 -9.01 20.25 7.49
N PHE A 767 -7.92 20.16 8.25
CA PHE A 767 -7.90 20.53 9.67
C PHE A 767 -8.31 22.01 9.87
N LEU A 768 -7.55 22.97 9.34
CA LEU A 768 -7.92 24.39 9.39
C LEU A 768 -9.27 24.68 8.72
N GLY A 769 -9.58 24.00 7.59
CA GLY A 769 -10.86 24.16 6.90
C GLY A 769 -12.07 23.84 7.79
N SER A 770 -11.95 22.85 8.66
CA SER A 770 -13.02 22.47 9.59
C SER A 770 -13.28 23.54 10.66
N TYR A 771 -12.23 24.22 11.12
CA TYR A 771 -12.35 25.33 12.08
C TYR A 771 -12.80 26.64 11.40
N ILE A 772 -12.45 26.86 10.13
CA ILE A 772 -13.03 27.95 9.33
C ILE A 772 -14.55 27.77 9.21
N ILE A 773 -15.01 26.55 8.97
CA ILE A 773 -16.45 26.23 8.96
C ILE A 773 -17.05 26.54 10.33
N GLN A 774 -16.44 26.06 11.41
CA GLN A 774 -16.93 26.34 12.76
C GLN A 774 -17.10 27.85 12.99
N ASP A 775 -16.07 28.65 12.72
CA ASP A 775 -16.13 30.09 12.96
C ASP A 775 -17.20 30.79 12.10
N ILE A 776 -17.33 30.42 10.81
CA ILE A 776 -18.39 30.94 9.94
C ILE A 776 -19.78 30.57 10.47
N MET A 777 -19.95 29.32 10.88
CA MET A 777 -21.27 28.80 11.24
C MET A 777 -21.71 29.25 12.65
N GLU A 778 -20.79 29.57 13.55
CA GLU A 778 -21.11 30.06 14.91
C GLU A 778 -21.42 31.56 14.96
N ARG A 779 -21.13 32.32 13.90
CA ARG A 779 -21.50 33.74 13.80
C ARG A 779 -23.02 33.91 13.77
N SER A 780 -23.55 34.65 14.75
CA SER A 780 -24.99 34.79 15.01
C SER A 780 -25.61 36.10 14.53
N ARG A 781 -24.80 37.12 14.22
CA ARG A 781 -25.28 38.48 13.84
C ARG A 781 -25.94 38.53 12.46
N GLN A 782 -25.51 37.65 11.54
CA GLN A 782 -26.06 37.51 10.19
C GLN A 782 -25.90 36.06 9.75
N ALA A 783 -26.93 35.47 9.14
CA ALA A 783 -26.87 34.10 8.67
C ALA A 783 -25.99 34.01 7.41
N ILE A 784 -24.81 33.41 7.53
CA ILE A 784 -23.92 33.13 6.38
C ILE A 784 -24.29 31.79 5.77
N LYS A 785 -24.47 31.77 4.45
CA LYS A 785 -24.56 30.55 3.64
C LYS A 785 -23.15 30.13 3.23
N LEU A 786 -22.80 28.87 3.43
CA LEU A 786 -21.47 28.36 3.13
C LEU A 786 -21.53 27.26 2.08
N ILE A 787 -20.92 27.49 0.93
CA ILE A 787 -20.74 26.50 -0.13
C ILE A 787 -19.34 25.92 -0.03
N VAL A 788 -19.23 24.62 0.21
CA VAL A 788 -17.94 23.93 0.32
C VAL A 788 -17.58 23.17 -0.96
N HIS A 789 -16.33 23.28 -1.36
CA HIS A 789 -15.74 22.47 -2.42
C HIS A 789 -15.17 21.18 -1.84
N VAL A 790 -15.64 20.04 -2.36
CA VAL A 790 -15.30 18.71 -1.85
C VAL A 790 -14.82 17.80 -2.99
N ARG A 791 -13.64 17.21 -2.82
CA ARG A 791 -13.04 16.31 -3.82
C ARG A 791 -13.40 14.85 -3.64
N GLY A 792 -13.19 14.03 -4.68
CA GLY A 792 -13.20 12.57 -4.62
C GLY A 792 -14.52 11.95 -4.15
N VAL A 793 -15.64 12.61 -4.45
CA VAL A 793 -17.00 12.17 -4.15
C VAL A 793 -17.85 12.27 -5.42
N LYS A 794 -18.93 11.51 -5.52
CA LYS A 794 -19.74 11.43 -6.75
C LYS A 794 -20.80 12.53 -6.85
N ASP A 795 -21.33 12.99 -5.72
CA ASP A 795 -22.45 13.92 -5.66
C ASP A 795 -22.45 14.75 -4.35
N SER A 796 -23.39 15.70 -4.24
CA SER A 796 -23.54 16.58 -3.08
C SER A 796 -23.91 15.85 -1.77
N LYS A 797 -24.57 14.69 -1.84
CA LYS A 797 -24.91 13.90 -0.64
C LYS A 797 -23.65 13.24 -0.08
N ALA A 798 -22.84 12.63 -0.95
CA ALA A 798 -21.54 12.09 -0.58
C ALA A 798 -20.58 13.19 -0.08
N ALA A 799 -20.69 14.41 -0.63
CA ALA A 799 -19.94 15.57 -0.14
C ALA A 799 -20.35 15.97 1.29
N LEU A 800 -21.65 15.98 1.61
CA LEU A 800 -22.16 16.21 2.96
C LEU A 800 -21.65 15.15 3.93
N ASP A 801 -21.72 13.86 3.57
CA ASP A 801 -21.28 12.78 4.44
C ASP A 801 -19.77 12.84 4.71
N ARG A 802 -18.97 13.17 3.68
CA ARG A 802 -17.52 13.37 3.84
C ARG A 802 -17.22 14.56 4.75
N LEU A 803 -17.94 15.66 4.59
CA LEU A 803 -17.78 16.84 5.44
C LEU A 803 -18.18 16.53 6.88
N ARG A 804 -19.34 15.92 7.09
CA ARG A 804 -19.84 15.49 8.41
C ARG A 804 -18.82 14.62 9.12
N ARG A 805 -18.28 13.58 8.47
CA ARG A 805 -17.22 12.73 9.04
C ARG A 805 -15.98 13.55 9.44
N SER A 806 -15.58 14.50 8.59
CA SER A 806 -14.40 15.34 8.86
C SER A 806 -14.60 16.20 10.10
N LEU A 807 -15.75 16.89 10.22
CA LEU A 807 -16.04 17.72 11.40
C LEU A 807 -16.32 16.88 12.64
N GLN A 808 -16.95 15.70 12.51
CA GLN A 808 -17.16 14.78 13.64
C GLN A 808 -15.83 14.26 14.20
N GLY A 809 -14.87 13.92 13.34
CA GLY A 809 -13.52 13.51 13.77
C GLY A 809 -12.77 14.59 14.55
N TYR A 810 -13.09 15.87 14.33
CA TYR A 810 -12.57 16.99 15.12
C TYR A 810 -13.52 17.46 16.24
N GLY A 811 -14.67 16.81 16.45
CA GLY A 811 -15.64 17.18 17.48
C GLY A 811 -16.42 18.47 17.21
N LEU A 812 -16.50 18.93 15.95
CA LEU A 812 -17.05 20.24 15.58
C LEU A 812 -18.47 20.20 15.00
N TRP A 813 -18.94 19.04 14.53
CA TRP A 813 -20.19 18.94 13.77
C TRP A 813 -21.43 19.27 14.62
N LYS A 814 -22.32 20.13 14.09
CA LYS A 814 -23.65 20.41 14.65
C LYS A 814 -24.72 20.24 13.55
N GLU A 815 -25.78 19.46 13.81
CA GLU A 815 -26.83 19.19 12.81
C GLU A 815 -27.59 20.46 12.36
N GLU A 816 -27.66 21.48 13.21
CA GLU A 816 -28.29 22.78 12.86
C GLU A 816 -27.60 23.51 11.70
N TRP A 817 -26.36 23.12 11.35
CA TRP A 817 -25.59 23.74 10.26
C TRP A 817 -26.03 23.28 8.87
N THR A 818 -26.69 22.11 8.76
CA THR A 818 -27.05 21.51 7.46
C THR A 818 -27.88 22.45 6.57
N GLY A 819 -28.79 23.25 7.17
CA GLY A 819 -29.64 24.18 6.43
C GLY A 819 -28.90 25.36 5.79
N ARG A 820 -27.66 25.63 6.21
CA ARG A 820 -26.81 26.73 5.68
C ARG A 820 -25.64 26.23 4.81
N LEU A 821 -25.49 24.91 4.65
CA LEU A 821 -24.42 24.31 3.85
C LEU A 821 -24.87 23.99 2.42
N GLY A 822 -24.07 24.42 1.46
CA GLY A 822 -24.10 23.98 0.06
C GLY A 822 -22.83 23.19 -0.28
N PHE A 823 -22.91 22.35 -1.31
CA PHE A 823 -21.80 21.46 -1.69
C PHE A 823 -21.55 21.51 -3.18
N VAL A 824 -20.27 21.63 -3.55
CA VAL A 824 -19.79 21.53 -4.93
C VAL A 824 -18.72 20.45 -4.98
N VAL A 825 -18.88 19.53 -5.93
CA VAL A 825 -17.91 18.46 -6.18
C VAL A 825 -16.87 18.97 -7.19
N GLY A 826 -15.58 18.75 -6.91
CA GLY A 826 -14.53 19.10 -7.85
C GLY A 826 -13.14 18.64 -7.43
N ASP A 827 -12.10 19.04 -8.15
CA ASP A 827 -10.71 18.67 -7.89
C ASP A 827 -9.80 19.86 -8.22
N LEU A 828 -9.04 20.34 -7.24
CA LEU A 828 -8.13 21.48 -7.40
C LEU A 828 -7.04 21.24 -8.45
N SER A 829 -6.73 19.99 -8.77
CA SER A 829 -5.74 19.66 -9.81
C SER A 829 -6.30 19.72 -11.23
N LYS A 830 -7.61 19.96 -11.39
CA LYS A 830 -8.30 20.08 -12.68
C LYS A 830 -8.65 21.54 -12.96
N PRO A 831 -8.73 21.95 -14.25
CA PRO A 831 -9.19 23.29 -14.62
C PRO A 831 -10.55 23.63 -14.02
N GLN A 832 -10.80 24.91 -13.75
CA GLN A 832 -12.01 25.41 -13.09
C GLN A 832 -12.30 24.70 -11.77
N LEU A 833 -11.25 24.35 -11.02
CA LEU A 833 -11.34 23.59 -9.77
C LEU A 833 -12.06 22.23 -9.92
N GLY A 834 -12.11 21.68 -11.14
CA GLY A 834 -12.83 20.46 -11.48
C GLY A 834 -14.36 20.57 -11.36
N ILE A 835 -14.89 21.79 -11.40
CA ILE A 835 -16.32 22.09 -11.32
C ILE A 835 -16.88 22.14 -12.75
N ASP A 836 -18.06 21.57 -12.98
CA ASP A 836 -18.72 21.66 -14.28
C ASP A 836 -19.18 23.10 -14.59
N GLN A 837 -19.30 23.43 -15.88
CA GLN A 837 -19.61 24.78 -16.33
C GLN A 837 -20.94 25.32 -15.78
N GLN A 838 -21.96 24.47 -15.60
CA GLN A 838 -23.26 24.90 -15.08
C GLN A 838 -23.16 25.31 -13.62
N THR A 839 -22.48 24.50 -12.80
CA THR A 839 -22.21 24.80 -11.40
C THR A 839 -21.29 26.01 -11.25
N TRP A 840 -20.28 26.15 -12.11
CA TRP A 840 -19.40 27.31 -12.14
C TRP A 840 -20.17 28.62 -12.36
N GLN A 841 -21.05 28.65 -13.36
CA GLN A 841 -21.92 29.81 -13.61
C GLN A 841 -22.80 30.13 -12.41
N LYS A 842 -23.36 29.11 -11.74
CA LYS A 842 -24.15 29.33 -10.53
C LYS A 842 -23.30 30.00 -9.43
N LEU A 843 -22.08 29.52 -9.20
CA LEU A 843 -21.17 30.12 -8.21
C LEU A 843 -20.81 31.56 -8.57
N ALA A 844 -20.59 31.86 -9.85
CA ALA A 844 -20.25 33.20 -10.33
C ALA A 844 -21.35 34.25 -10.00
N HIS A 845 -22.61 33.84 -9.93
CA HIS A 845 -23.74 34.71 -9.61
C HIS A 845 -24.10 34.72 -8.11
N GLU A 846 -23.89 33.62 -7.40
CA GLU A 846 -24.35 33.45 -6.02
C GLU A 846 -23.31 33.84 -4.95
N VAL A 847 -22.02 33.55 -5.20
CA VAL A 847 -20.96 33.71 -4.20
C VAL A 847 -20.55 35.17 -4.03
N ASP A 848 -20.50 35.67 -2.79
CA ASP A 848 -20.04 37.01 -2.44
C ASP A 848 -18.55 37.04 -2.02
N LEU A 849 -18.09 35.94 -1.42
CA LEU A 849 -16.77 35.83 -0.80
C LEU A 849 -16.15 34.47 -1.12
N VAL A 850 -14.90 34.46 -1.54
CA VAL A 850 -14.13 33.23 -1.77
C VAL A 850 -13.03 33.12 -0.72
N ILE A 851 -13.02 32.02 0.04
CA ILE A 851 -11.93 31.62 0.92
C ILE A 851 -11.19 30.45 0.26
N HIS A 852 -10.03 30.75 -0.33
CA HIS A 852 -9.17 29.75 -0.95
C HIS A 852 -8.17 29.18 0.08
N ASN A 853 -8.61 28.17 0.82
CA ASN A 853 -7.80 27.42 1.79
C ASN A 853 -7.27 26.08 1.24
N GLY A 854 -7.85 25.57 0.15
CA GLY A 854 -7.46 24.29 -0.44
C GLY A 854 -6.04 24.31 -1.01
N ALA A 855 -5.22 23.33 -0.62
CA ALA A 855 -3.90 23.09 -1.19
C ALA A 855 -3.49 21.62 -0.99
N SER A 856 -2.61 21.14 -1.86
CA SER A 856 -1.81 19.93 -1.62
C SER A 856 -0.61 20.29 -0.75
N VAL A 857 -0.48 19.64 0.40
CA VAL A 857 0.65 19.80 1.32
C VAL A 857 1.48 18.52 1.26
N HIS A 858 2.71 18.62 0.75
CA HIS A 858 3.63 17.49 0.72
C HIS A 858 5.07 17.99 0.89
N TRP A 859 5.80 17.43 1.84
CA TRP A 859 7.10 17.96 2.28
C TRP A 859 8.26 17.69 1.31
N VAL A 860 8.07 16.79 0.33
CA VAL A 860 9.12 16.35 -0.60
C VAL A 860 8.76 16.57 -2.08
N ARG A 861 7.50 16.93 -2.40
CA ARG A 861 7.10 17.09 -3.81
C ARG A 861 7.69 18.39 -4.36
N ARG A 862 8.03 18.40 -5.64
CA ARG A 862 8.56 19.59 -6.32
C ARG A 862 7.44 20.59 -6.58
N TYR A 863 7.83 21.82 -6.91
CA TYR A 863 6.91 22.85 -7.41
C TYR A 863 6.02 22.31 -8.54
N SER A 864 6.60 21.67 -9.56
CA SER A 864 5.88 21.16 -10.73
C SER A 864 4.81 20.13 -10.37
N ASP A 865 5.08 19.26 -9.40
CA ASP A 865 4.15 18.19 -8.99
C ASP A 865 2.93 18.73 -8.21
N MET A 866 2.99 19.97 -7.73
CA MET A 866 1.94 20.63 -6.92
C MET A 866 1.37 21.90 -7.57
N MET A 867 1.96 22.35 -8.67
CA MET A 867 1.58 23.58 -9.37
C MET A 867 0.10 23.58 -9.74
N ALA A 868 -0.44 22.47 -10.25
CA ALA A 868 -1.85 22.38 -10.61
C ALA A 868 -2.78 22.62 -9.40
N SER A 869 -2.54 21.93 -8.29
CA SER A 869 -3.42 21.95 -7.11
C SER A 869 -3.25 23.15 -6.18
N ASN A 870 -2.17 23.92 -6.33
CA ASN A 870 -1.83 25.03 -5.43
C ASN A 870 -1.79 26.37 -6.16
N VAL A 871 -1.22 26.41 -7.37
CA VAL A 871 -1.01 27.66 -8.14
C VAL A 871 -2.14 27.85 -9.15
N LEU A 872 -2.37 26.87 -10.04
CA LEU A 872 -3.41 27.00 -11.07
C LEU A 872 -4.81 27.05 -10.45
N SER A 873 -5.06 26.29 -9.39
CA SER A 873 -6.29 26.41 -8.61
C SER A 873 -6.49 27.81 -8.00
N THR A 874 -5.40 28.50 -7.63
CA THR A 874 -5.48 29.88 -7.12
C THR A 874 -5.89 30.83 -8.25
N ILE A 875 -5.33 30.64 -9.45
CA ILE A 875 -5.74 31.40 -10.65
C ILE A 875 -7.22 31.15 -10.96
N ASP A 876 -7.67 29.90 -10.94
CA ASP A 876 -9.08 29.55 -11.16
C ASP A 876 -9.99 30.20 -10.11
N ALA A 877 -9.60 30.16 -8.82
CA ALA A 877 -10.37 30.80 -7.76
C ALA A 877 -10.45 32.33 -7.92
N MET A 878 -9.38 32.98 -8.39
CA MET A 878 -9.41 34.41 -8.74
C MET A 878 -10.25 34.69 -10.00
N ALA A 879 -10.24 33.78 -10.97
CA ALA A 879 -11.08 33.88 -12.16
C ALA A 879 -12.58 33.88 -11.78
N LEU A 880 -12.98 33.05 -10.82
CA LEU A 880 -14.35 33.06 -10.28
C LEU A 880 -14.73 34.42 -9.65
N CYS A 881 -13.78 35.11 -9.02
CA CYS A 881 -13.99 36.46 -8.48
C CYS A 881 -14.19 37.52 -9.58
N ASN A 882 -13.71 37.24 -10.80
CA ASN A 882 -13.83 38.14 -11.94
C ASN A 882 -15.01 37.84 -12.88
N GLU A 883 -15.80 36.80 -12.57
CA GLU A 883 -16.93 36.36 -13.37
C GLU A 883 -18.26 36.54 -12.64
N GLY A 884 -19.32 36.96 -13.35
CA GLY A 884 -20.61 37.27 -12.73
C GLY A 884 -20.52 38.52 -11.87
N LYS A 885 -20.92 38.44 -10.59
CA LYS A 885 -20.84 39.56 -9.64
C LYS A 885 -19.43 39.70 -9.01
N PRO A 886 -19.00 40.92 -8.61
CA PRO A 886 -17.74 41.12 -7.91
C PRO A 886 -17.68 40.33 -6.60
N LYS A 887 -16.53 39.74 -6.27
CA LYS A 887 -16.35 38.95 -5.03
C LYS A 887 -15.10 39.39 -4.28
N MET A 888 -15.17 39.37 -2.95
CA MET A 888 -13.97 39.50 -2.12
C MET A 888 -13.21 38.18 -2.10
N PHE A 889 -11.88 38.23 -2.00
CA PHE A 889 -11.02 37.05 -2.08
C PHE A 889 -10.08 36.94 -0.87
N THR A 890 -10.04 35.79 -0.22
CA THR A 890 -9.06 35.50 0.84
C THR A 890 -8.29 34.25 0.51
N PHE A 891 -6.98 34.38 0.41
CA PHE A 891 -6.05 33.28 0.18
C PHE A 891 -5.36 32.90 1.47
N VAL A 892 -5.41 31.61 1.84
CA VAL A 892 -4.64 31.10 2.97
C VAL A 892 -3.26 30.67 2.48
N SER A 893 -2.25 31.46 2.84
CA SER A 893 -0.83 31.23 2.57
C SER A 893 -0.18 30.47 3.74
N SER A 894 1.12 30.64 3.94
CA SER A 894 1.92 30.01 5.00
C SER A 894 3.18 30.82 5.25
N THR A 895 3.69 30.88 6.48
CA THR A 895 4.99 31.52 6.77
C THR A 895 6.15 30.88 6.02
N SER A 896 5.96 29.69 5.45
CA SER A 896 6.94 29.02 4.59
C SER A 896 7.34 29.80 3.34
N VAL A 897 6.61 30.86 2.96
CA VAL A 897 7.02 31.79 1.91
C VAL A 897 8.21 32.67 2.32
N LEU A 898 8.59 32.65 3.61
CA LEU A 898 9.71 33.40 4.18
C LEU A 898 10.84 32.48 4.68
N ASP A 899 10.79 31.17 4.38
CA ASP A 899 11.80 30.18 4.80
C ASP A 899 13.06 30.29 3.94
N THR A 900 13.69 31.47 3.96
CA THR A 900 14.97 31.76 3.31
C THR A 900 15.93 32.42 4.30
N ASP A 901 17.23 32.19 4.09
CA ASP A 901 18.29 32.84 4.87
C ASP A 901 18.20 34.38 4.83
N HIS A 902 17.63 34.94 3.76
CA HIS A 902 17.39 36.37 3.64
C HIS A 902 16.53 36.89 4.79
N TYR A 903 15.35 36.33 5.01
CA TYR A 903 14.43 36.81 6.03
C TYR A 903 14.90 36.52 7.46
N VAL A 904 15.63 35.42 7.67
CA VAL A 904 16.27 35.14 8.96
C VAL A 904 17.33 36.19 9.29
N LYS A 905 18.20 36.54 8.33
CA LYS A 905 19.22 37.58 8.49
C LYS A 905 18.59 38.97 8.65
N LEU A 906 17.58 39.28 7.84
CA LEU A 906 16.87 40.55 7.90
C LEU A 906 16.21 40.76 9.27
N SER A 907 15.50 39.74 9.77
CA SER A 907 14.91 39.77 11.11
C SER A 907 15.96 39.91 12.21
N SER A 908 17.09 39.21 12.10
CA SER A 908 18.20 39.33 13.07
C SER A 908 18.79 40.75 13.07
N GLN A 909 18.95 41.37 11.89
CA GLN A 909 19.41 42.75 11.76
C GLN A 909 18.43 43.74 12.35
N TYR A 910 17.12 43.53 12.18
CA TYR A 910 16.09 44.40 12.76
C TYR A 910 16.14 44.37 14.29
N LEU A 911 16.27 43.18 14.88
CA LEU A 911 16.45 43.01 16.33
C LEU A 911 17.71 43.72 16.85
N ILE A 912 18.84 43.64 16.13
CA ILE A 912 20.10 44.30 16.52
C ILE A 912 20.00 45.83 16.38
N THR A 913 19.32 46.33 15.36
CA THR A 913 19.20 47.76 15.05
C THR A 913 18.03 48.44 15.74
N GLY A 914 17.26 47.71 16.56
CA GLY A 914 16.09 48.23 17.26
C GLY A 914 14.92 48.57 16.34
N ARG A 915 14.87 48.00 15.13
CA ARG A 915 13.71 48.08 14.22
C ARG A 915 12.72 46.94 14.53
N ASP A 916 11.46 47.18 14.18
CA ASP A 916 10.37 46.22 14.34
C ASP A 916 10.53 44.99 13.42
N ALA A 917 9.71 43.97 13.66
CA ALA A 917 9.64 42.70 12.94
C ALA A 917 9.39 42.83 11.41
N ILE A 918 9.46 41.72 10.67
CA ILE A 918 9.19 41.70 9.22
C ILE A 918 7.75 42.15 8.95
N SER A 919 7.62 43.21 8.15
CA SER A 919 6.36 43.87 7.83
C SER A 919 5.45 43.01 6.95
N GLU A 920 4.14 43.16 7.12
CA GLU A 920 3.13 42.61 6.20
C GLU A 920 3.18 43.28 4.81
N ASP A 921 3.77 44.47 4.71
CA ASP A 921 3.94 45.20 3.44
C ASP A 921 5.17 44.76 2.64
N ASP A 922 5.96 43.81 3.15
CA ASP A 922 7.14 43.29 2.46
C ASP A 922 6.76 42.66 1.10
N ASP A 923 7.59 42.89 0.08
CA ASP A 923 7.35 42.49 -1.31
C ASP A 923 7.67 41.01 -1.59
N MET A 924 8.29 40.33 -0.63
CA MET A 924 8.74 38.94 -0.72
C MET A 924 9.79 38.63 -1.79
N GLU A 925 10.47 39.64 -2.35
CA GLU A 925 11.51 39.39 -3.37
C GLU A 925 12.73 38.67 -2.78
N GLY A 926 12.94 38.76 -1.46
CA GLY A 926 13.92 37.96 -0.73
C GLY A 926 13.67 36.44 -0.79
N SER A 927 12.50 36.03 -1.27
CA SER A 927 12.11 34.62 -1.50
C SER A 927 11.91 34.27 -2.98
N ARG A 928 12.26 35.19 -3.90
CA ARG A 928 12.26 34.92 -5.34
C ARG A 928 13.14 33.72 -5.70
N THR A 929 14.20 33.51 -4.94
CA THR A 929 15.05 32.31 -4.98
C THR A 929 15.30 31.80 -3.55
N GLY A 930 15.74 30.56 -3.42
CA GLY A 930 16.20 29.99 -2.14
C GLY A 930 15.13 29.34 -1.27
N LEU A 931 13.86 29.28 -1.70
CA LEU A 931 12.83 28.49 -1.00
C LEU A 931 13.08 26.99 -1.17
N GLY A 932 13.36 26.30 -0.06
CA GLY A 932 13.80 24.90 -0.11
C GLY A 932 12.71 23.85 -0.32
N THR A 933 11.41 24.19 -0.24
CA THR A 933 10.32 23.20 -0.38
C THR A 933 9.35 23.57 -1.50
N GLY A 934 8.87 22.56 -2.26
CA GLY A 934 7.86 22.79 -3.29
C GLY A 934 6.58 23.43 -2.75
N TYR A 935 6.22 23.14 -1.50
CA TYR A 935 5.05 23.75 -0.86
C TYR A 935 5.27 25.26 -0.66
N GLY A 936 6.38 25.67 -0.06
CA GLY A 936 6.75 27.08 0.11
C GLY A 936 6.83 27.81 -1.24
N GLN A 937 7.45 27.19 -2.24
CA GLN A 937 7.53 27.71 -3.61
C GLN A 937 6.14 27.96 -4.21
N THR A 938 5.23 26.97 -4.15
CA THR A 938 3.86 27.15 -4.68
C THR A 938 3.07 28.23 -3.94
N LYS A 939 3.26 28.37 -2.62
CA LYS A 939 2.60 29.42 -1.83
C LYS A 939 3.13 30.81 -2.17
N TRP A 940 4.45 30.94 -2.36
CA TRP A 940 5.06 32.21 -2.78
C TRP A 940 4.57 32.64 -4.16
N VAL A 941 4.58 31.74 -5.16
CA VAL A 941 4.06 32.05 -6.50
C VAL A 941 2.59 32.44 -6.44
N SER A 942 1.77 31.66 -5.71
CA SER A 942 0.34 31.96 -5.56
C SER A 942 0.14 33.34 -4.95
N GLU A 943 0.86 33.66 -3.87
CA GLU A 943 0.75 34.95 -3.20
C GLU A 943 1.15 36.12 -4.11
N GLN A 944 2.25 36.01 -4.87
CA GLN A 944 2.64 37.05 -5.84
C GLN A 944 1.55 37.25 -6.92
N LEU A 945 0.91 36.18 -7.38
CA LEU A 945 -0.22 36.27 -8.31
C LEU A 945 -1.44 36.94 -7.68
N VAL A 946 -1.78 36.63 -6.42
CA VAL A 946 -2.89 37.27 -5.71
C VAL A 946 -2.61 38.77 -5.49
N ARG A 947 -1.39 39.14 -5.09
CA ARG A 947 -0.97 40.54 -4.95
C ARG A 947 -1.05 41.29 -6.28
N ALA A 948 -0.60 40.66 -7.37
CA ALA A 948 -0.74 41.23 -8.71
C ALA A 948 -2.21 41.40 -9.12
N ALA A 949 -3.10 40.47 -8.79
CA ALA A 949 -4.53 40.63 -8.99
C ALA A 949 -5.11 41.77 -8.13
N GLY A 950 -4.61 41.93 -6.89
CA GLY A 950 -4.96 43.04 -6.00
C GLY A 950 -4.63 44.41 -6.60
N ASN A 951 -3.43 44.57 -7.15
CA ASN A 951 -3.02 45.78 -7.88
C ASN A 951 -3.86 46.04 -9.14
N ARG A 952 -4.57 45.03 -9.64
CA ARG A 952 -5.47 45.10 -10.80
C ARG A 952 -6.95 45.22 -10.41
N GLY A 953 -7.27 45.43 -9.13
CA GLY A 953 -8.62 45.74 -8.65
C GLY A 953 -9.28 44.68 -7.77
N LEU A 954 -8.68 43.49 -7.60
CA LEU A 954 -9.21 42.46 -6.70
C LEU A 954 -9.11 42.96 -5.24
N LEU A 955 -10.21 42.87 -4.49
CA LEU A 955 -10.22 43.25 -3.07
C LEU A 955 -10.12 42.00 -2.20
N GLY A 956 -9.22 42.01 -1.22
CA GLY A 956 -9.01 40.79 -0.45
C GLY A 956 -7.89 40.80 0.57
N SER A 957 -7.49 39.60 0.99
CA SER A 957 -6.40 39.38 1.93
C SER A 957 -5.63 38.10 1.65
N VAL A 958 -4.34 38.11 1.96
CA VAL A 958 -3.52 36.91 2.05
C VAL A 958 -3.21 36.65 3.52
N VAL A 959 -3.79 35.60 4.07
CA VAL A 959 -3.58 35.25 5.48
C VAL A 959 -2.44 34.28 5.57
N ARG A 960 -1.39 34.66 6.30
CA ARG A 960 -0.12 33.91 6.39
C ARG A 960 0.07 33.42 7.82
N PRO A 961 -0.50 32.26 8.18
CA PRO A 961 -0.33 31.69 9.49
C PRO A 961 1.03 30.99 9.63
N GLY A 962 1.54 30.98 10.86
CA GLY A 962 2.56 30.02 11.28
C GLY A 962 2.02 28.59 11.36
N TYR A 963 2.76 27.71 12.04
CA TYR A 963 2.34 26.34 12.29
C TYR A 963 0.99 26.30 13.01
N VAL A 964 -0.01 25.79 12.30
CA VAL A 964 -1.39 25.66 12.77
C VAL A 964 -1.50 24.44 13.68
N LEU A 965 -1.43 24.68 14.99
CA LEU A 965 -1.48 23.64 16.02
C LEU A 965 -2.91 23.30 16.45
N GLY A 966 -3.06 22.58 17.56
CA GLY A 966 -4.37 22.15 18.05
C GLY A 966 -5.31 23.27 18.49
N ASP A 967 -6.53 22.86 18.82
CA ASP A 967 -7.51 23.70 19.49
C ASP A 967 -7.15 23.82 20.98
N ALA A 968 -6.87 25.05 21.41
CA ALA A 968 -6.47 25.38 22.78
C ALA A 968 -7.53 24.98 23.82
N GLU A 969 -8.81 24.89 23.44
CA GLU A 969 -9.89 24.53 24.37
C GLU A 969 -10.08 23.02 24.50
N THR A 970 -10.17 22.31 23.36
CA THR A 970 -10.50 20.88 23.33
C THR A 970 -9.29 19.95 23.33
N GLY A 971 -8.11 20.46 22.97
CA GLY A 971 -6.89 19.68 22.80
C GLY A 971 -6.77 18.98 21.44
N VAL A 972 -7.82 19.02 20.60
CA VAL A 972 -7.84 18.35 19.30
C VAL A 972 -6.73 18.92 18.40
N CYS A 973 -5.81 18.07 17.97
CA CYS A 973 -4.67 18.44 17.12
C CYS A 973 -4.50 17.49 15.94
N ASN A 974 -3.86 17.98 14.88
CA ASN A 974 -3.53 17.19 13.70
C ASN A 974 -2.29 16.33 13.96
N THR A 975 -2.43 15.01 13.94
CA THR A 975 -1.32 14.06 14.18
C THR A 975 -0.27 14.06 13.07
N ASP A 976 -0.57 14.62 11.90
CA ASP A 976 0.39 14.82 10.82
C ASP A 976 1.24 16.09 10.99
N ASP A 977 0.96 16.94 11.98
CA ASP A 977 1.72 18.16 12.22
C ASP A 977 3.15 17.88 12.71
N PHE A 978 4.09 18.72 12.26
CA PHE A 978 5.52 18.59 12.57
C PHE A 978 5.82 18.69 14.08
N LEU A 979 5.24 19.65 14.79
CA LEU A 979 5.50 19.85 16.22
C LEU A 979 4.82 18.77 17.07
N ILE A 980 3.65 18.29 16.66
CA ILE A 980 2.99 17.13 17.29
C ILE A 980 3.84 15.87 17.12
N ARG A 981 4.44 15.66 15.95
CA ARG A 981 5.40 14.55 15.71
C ARG A 981 6.71 14.73 16.48
N MET A 982 7.18 15.97 16.69
CA MET A 982 8.33 16.24 17.56
C MET A 982 8.07 15.79 19.00
N LEU A 983 6.89 16.08 19.56
CA LEU A 983 6.51 15.60 20.91
C LEU A 983 6.56 14.07 20.97
N LYS A 984 5.96 13.39 19.99
CA LYS A 984 5.96 11.92 19.91
C LYS A 984 7.38 11.35 19.78
N GLY A 985 8.21 11.93 18.92
CA GLY A 985 9.61 11.51 18.75
C GLY A 985 10.42 11.63 20.03
N CYS A 986 10.23 12.71 20.78
CA CYS A 986 10.91 12.85 22.07
C CYS A 986 10.47 11.77 23.06
N ILE A 987 9.16 11.47 23.14
CA ILE A 987 8.63 10.42 24.01
C ILE A 987 9.20 9.05 23.62
N GLN A 988 9.28 8.74 22.33
CA GLN A 988 9.75 7.44 21.83
C GLN A 988 11.25 7.25 22.01
N LEU A 989 12.05 8.27 21.71
CA LEU A 989 13.51 8.23 21.91
C LEU A 989 13.89 8.35 23.39
N SER A 990 12.93 8.68 24.27
CA SER A 990 13.18 8.93 25.69
C SER A 990 14.23 10.03 25.92
N SER A 991 14.30 11.00 25.02
CA SER A 991 15.23 12.13 25.01
C SER A 991 14.62 13.28 24.19
N ARG A 992 15.04 14.52 24.43
CA ARG A 992 14.59 15.68 23.63
C ARG A 992 15.78 16.57 23.22
N PRO A 993 15.79 17.13 22.00
CA PRO A 993 16.92 17.91 21.51
C PRO A 993 16.93 19.33 22.08
N HIS A 994 18.12 19.85 22.35
CA HIS A 994 18.34 21.26 22.66
C HIS A 994 18.29 22.12 21.39
N ILE A 995 17.15 22.76 21.11
CA ILE A 995 16.97 23.70 19.98
C ILE A 995 16.38 25.02 20.52
N ILE A 996 17.08 26.14 20.33
CA ILE A 996 16.70 27.44 20.91
C ILE A 996 15.93 28.36 19.95
N ASN A 997 15.58 27.86 18.77
CA ASN A 997 14.82 28.62 17.78
C ASN A 997 13.41 28.93 18.27
N THR A 998 12.94 30.14 17.98
CA THR A 998 11.54 30.52 18.17
C THR A 998 10.65 29.77 17.17
N VAL A 999 9.57 29.16 17.65
CA VAL A 999 8.61 28.45 16.81
C VAL A 999 7.38 29.32 16.59
N ILE A 1000 7.09 29.69 15.35
CA ILE A 1000 5.86 30.40 15.02
C ILE A 1000 4.71 29.39 14.99
N SER A 1001 4.12 29.15 16.16
CA SER A 1001 2.97 28.25 16.31
C SER A 1001 1.76 29.01 16.83
N VAL A 1002 0.59 28.67 16.31
CA VAL A 1002 -0.66 29.39 16.55
C VAL A 1002 -1.81 28.38 16.71
N PRO A 1003 -2.75 28.58 17.66
CA PRO A 1003 -3.92 27.72 17.80
C PRO A 1003 -4.81 27.78 16.55
N VAL A 1004 -5.33 26.63 16.10
CA VAL A 1004 -6.15 26.56 14.89
C VAL A 1004 -7.39 27.45 14.92
N LYS A 1005 -8.05 27.60 16.09
CA LYS A 1005 -9.20 28.50 16.24
C LYS A 1005 -8.84 29.96 15.99
N HIS A 1006 -7.69 30.41 16.49
CA HIS A 1006 -7.26 31.79 16.25
C HIS A 1006 -6.93 32.01 14.78
N VAL A 1007 -6.28 31.06 14.12
CA VAL A 1007 -6.04 31.12 12.67
C VAL A 1007 -7.35 31.17 11.89
N ALA A 1008 -8.30 30.30 12.22
CA ALA A 1008 -9.63 30.30 11.59
C ALA A 1008 -10.36 31.63 11.79
N ARG A 1009 -10.33 32.20 13.00
CA ARG A 1009 -10.88 33.52 13.30
C ARG A 1009 -10.25 34.60 12.44
N VAL A 1010 -8.92 34.66 12.33
CA VAL A 1010 -8.23 35.65 11.48
C VAL A 1010 -8.57 35.46 10.00
N VAL A 1011 -8.65 34.21 9.51
CA VAL A 1011 -9.05 33.93 8.13
C VAL A 1011 -10.44 34.47 7.82
N VAL A 1012 -11.41 34.18 8.69
CA VAL A 1012 -12.80 34.63 8.47
C VAL A 1012 -12.92 36.14 8.67
N ALA A 1013 -12.24 36.72 9.67
CA ALA A 1013 -12.20 38.15 9.90
C ALA A 1013 -11.60 38.90 8.70
N ALA A 1014 -10.49 38.41 8.13
CA ALA A 1014 -9.85 38.99 6.95
C ALA A 1014 -10.74 38.90 5.70
N ALA A 1015 -11.48 37.80 5.59
CA ALA A 1015 -12.42 37.60 4.49
C ALA A 1015 -13.62 38.56 4.59
N LEU A 1016 -14.13 38.83 5.78
CA LEU A 1016 -15.28 39.72 6.00
C LEU A 1016 -14.91 41.20 6.11
N ASN A 1017 -13.66 41.50 6.47
CA ASN A 1017 -13.19 42.86 6.74
C ASN A 1017 -11.85 43.15 6.03
N PRO A 1018 -11.74 42.95 4.70
CA PRO A 1018 -10.49 43.22 4.01
C PRO A 1018 -10.10 44.71 4.10
N LEU A 1019 -8.80 44.97 4.17
CA LEU A 1019 -8.28 46.33 4.14
C LEU A 1019 -8.50 46.98 2.76
N PRO A 1020 -8.74 48.30 2.69
CA PRO A 1020 -9.04 48.97 1.43
C PRO A 1020 -7.81 49.05 0.53
N GLY A 1021 -8.03 49.14 -0.79
CA GLY A 1021 -6.96 49.44 -1.75
C GLY A 1021 -6.21 48.22 -2.33
N GLY A 1022 -6.81 47.03 -2.33
CA GLY A 1022 -6.29 45.85 -3.01
C GLY A 1022 -6.28 44.60 -2.14
N VAL A 1023 -5.25 43.76 -2.30
CA VAL A 1023 -5.04 42.58 -1.45
C VAL A 1023 -3.88 42.86 -0.50
N HIS A 1024 -4.13 42.70 0.80
CA HIS A 1024 -3.15 42.94 1.87
C HIS A 1024 -2.74 41.64 2.57
N VAL A 1025 -1.50 41.56 3.06
CA VAL A 1025 -1.07 40.43 3.87
C VAL A 1025 -1.47 40.60 5.32
N VAL A 1026 -1.82 39.48 5.93
CA VAL A 1026 -2.24 39.34 7.32
C VAL A 1026 -1.42 38.22 7.95
N HIS A 1027 -0.38 38.56 8.69
CA HIS A 1027 0.41 37.58 9.44
C HIS A 1027 -0.41 37.04 10.63
N VAL A 1028 -0.32 35.73 10.88
CA VAL A 1028 -0.87 35.14 12.12
C VAL A 1028 0.28 34.52 12.90
N THR A 1029 0.65 35.17 14.00
CA THR A 1029 1.79 34.81 14.82
C THR A 1029 1.43 34.65 16.29
N GLY A 1030 2.25 33.89 17.02
CA GLY A 1030 1.98 33.54 18.42
C GLY A 1030 2.40 34.64 19.40
N HIS A 1031 1.55 34.91 20.40
CA HIS A 1031 1.81 35.89 21.47
C HIS A 1031 1.57 35.25 22.86
N PRO A 1032 2.62 34.86 23.62
CA PRO A 1032 4.04 34.86 23.25
C PRO A 1032 4.41 33.69 22.32
N ARG A 1033 5.57 33.80 21.65
CA ARG A 1033 6.18 32.68 20.93
C ARG A 1033 7.03 31.84 21.89
N LEU A 1034 6.90 30.53 21.82
CA LEU A 1034 7.77 29.60 22.55
C LEU A 1034 9.01 29.27 21.72
N ARG A 1035 10.15 29.10 22.39
CA ARG A 1035 11.30 28.42 21.79
C ARG A 1035 11.03 26.91 21.73
N MET A 1036 11.67 26.23 20.79
CA MET A 1036 11.49 24.78 20.61
C MET A 1036 11.85 24.01 21.90
N ASN A 1037 12.97 24.33 22.55
CA ASN A 1037 13.35 23.70 23.82
C ASN A 1037 12.33 23.96 24.94
N GLU A 1038 11.75 25.16 25.01
CA GLU A 1038 10.69 25.49 25.97
C GLU A 1038 9.44 24.64 25.70
N TYR A 1039 9.02 24.53 24.43
CA TYR A 1039 7.89 23.71 24.01
C TYR A 1039 8.10 22.23 24.35
N LEU A 1040 9.27 21.67 24.04
CA LEU A 1040 9.59 20.26 24.29
C LEU A 1040 9.81 19.96 25.79
N SER A 1041 10.27 20.94 26.59
CA SER A 1041 10.42 20.77 28.04
C SER A 1041 9.09 20.51 28.76
N LEU A 1042 7.95 20.86 28.13
CA LEU A 1042 6.63 20.62 28.68
C LEU A 1042 6.29 19.12 28.82
N LEU A 1043 6.96 18.25 28.06
CA LEU A 1043 6.85 16.80 28.25
C LEU A 1043 7.28 16.39 29.66
N GLU A 1044 8.43 16.88 30.14
CA GLU A 1044 8.90 16.59 31.51
C GLU A 1044 8.01 17.26 32.56
N PHE A 1045 7.51 18.47 32.27
CA PHE A 1045 6.55 19.15 33.14
C PHE A 1045 5.29 18.31 33.42
N TYR A 1046 4.82 17.55 32.42
CA TYR A 1046 3.69 16.63 32.55
C TYR A 1046 4.07 15.17 32.89
N GLY A 1047 5.34 14.90 33.21
CA GLY A 1047 5.79 13.62 33.75
C GLY A 1047 6.27 12.59 32.71
N TYR A 1048 6.54 12.98 31.47
CA TYR A 1048 7.29 12.13 30.52
C TYR A 1048 8.78 12.17 30.86
N LYS A 1049 9.48 11.03 30.68
CA LYS A 1049 10.92 10.93 30.92
C LYS A 1049 11.70 11.20 29.64
N VAL A 1050 11.99 12.47 29.38
CA VAL A 1050 12.66 12.92 28.15
C VAL A 1050 13.71 14.00 28.47
N PRO A 1051 14.87 13.62 29.04
CA PRO A 1051 15.93 14.57 29.37
C PRO A 1051 16.44 15.34 28.13
N GLU A 1052 16.91 16.56 28.36
CA GLU A 1052 17.59 17.35 27.33
C GLU A 1052 18.92 16.70 26.93
N VAL A 1053 19.15 16.60 25.63
CA VAL A 1053 20.44 16.21 25.05
C VAL A 1053 20.82 17.16 23.91
N ASP A 1054 22.10 17.20 23.54
CA ASP A 1054 22.54 17.94 22.35
C ASP A 1054 21.80 17.47 21.09
N TYR A 1055 21.49 18.40 20.18
CA TYR A 1055 20.73 18.09 18.96
C TYR A 1055 21.39 16.98 18.13
N ASP A 1056 22.72 16.98 18.00
CA ASP A 1056 23.44 15.96 17.23
C ASP A 1056 23.30 14.58 17.87
N ILE A 1057 23.32 14.49 19.20
CA ILE A 1057 23.10 13.23 19.93
C ILE A 1057 21.67 12.73 19.67
N TRP A 1058 20.68 13.61 19.83
CA TRP A 1058 19.28 13.27 19.59
C TRP A 1058 19.02 12.85 18.14
N LYS A 1059 19.64 13.55 17.19
CA LYS A 1059 19.55 13.25 15.76
C LYS A 1059 20.18 11.88 15.45
N ASP A 1060 21.32 11.56 16.06
CA ASP A 1060 21.96 10.25 15.92
C ASP A 1060 21.07 9.13 16.49
N GLU A 1061 20.40 9.37 17.62
CA GLU A 1061 19.40 8.45 18.20
C GLU A 1061 18.23 8.24 17.25
N LEU A 1062 17.68 9.32 16.67
CA LEU A 1062 16.63 9.25 15.65
C LEU A 1062 17.12 8.51 14.39
N GLU A 1063 18.33 8.78 13.93
CA GLU A 1063 18.97 8.12 12.79
C GLU A 1063 19.13 6.63 13.02
N LYS A 1064 19.62 6.22 14.20
CA LYS A 1064 19.72 4.82 14.60
C LYS A 1064 18.35 4.18 14.70
N TYR A 1065 17.40 4.86 15.31
CA TYR A 1065 16.02 4.39 15.46
C TYR A 1065 15.35 4.13 14.10
N VAL A 1066 15.62 4.99 13.12
CA VAL A 1066 15.12 4.85 11.75
C VAL A 1066 15.90 3.79 10.95
N SER A 1067 17.23 3.77 11.10
CA SER A 1067 18.15 2.99 10.27
C SER A 1067 18.46 1.59 10.77
N ALA A 1068 18.19 1.26 12.04
CA ALA A 1068 18.24 -0.12 12.52
C ALA A 1068 17.38 -0.98 11.57
N GLY A 1069 17.85 -2.13 11.08
CA GLY A 1069 17.07 -3.05 10.23
C GLY A 1069 16.65 -4.26 11.05
N GLY A 1070 15.35 -4.64 11.02
CA GLY A 1070 14.75 -5.69 11.88
C GLY A 1070 14.84 -5.39 13.40
N PRO A 1071 14.50 -6.35 14.28
CA PRO A 1071 13.17 -6.78 14.76
C PRO A 1071 12.55 -5.92 15.89
N GLU A 1072 13.06 -4.71 16.16
CA GLU A 1072 12.50 -3.77 17.17
C GLU A 1072 11.41 -2.84 16.62
N LYS A 1073 10.68 -3.25 15.57
CA LYS A 1073 9.95 -2.33 14.68
C LYS A 1073 8.45 -2.58 14.62
N ASP A 1074 7.76 -2.22 15.69
CA ASP A 1074 6.32 -1.96 15.61
C ASP A 1074 6.06 -0.58 14.99
N GLN A 1075 4.81 -0.37 14.54
CA GLN A 1075 4.12 0.79 13.94
C GLN A 1075 4.67 2.23 14.15
N GLU A 1076 5.55 2.43 15.11
CA GLU A 1076 6.18 3.67 15.52
C GLU A 1076 7.18 4.24 14.50
N GLN A 1077 7.86 3.42 13.69
CA GLN A 1077 8.76 3.94 12.65
C GLN A 1077 8.02 4.83 11.63
N HIS A 1078 6.77 4.51 11.25
CA HIS A 1078 6.00 5.37 10.32
C HIS A 1078 5.65 6.74 10.91
N ALA A 1079 5.67 6.89 12.24
CA ALA A 1079 5.48 8.19 12.88
C ALA A 1079 6.74 9.07 12.80
N LEU A 1080 7.93 8.47 12.95
CA LEU A 1080 9.21 9.19 12.99
C LEU A 1080 9.93 9.27 11.65
N MET A 1081 9.59 8.43 10.66
CA MET A 1081 10.13 8.54 9.30
C MET A 1081 9.89 9.93 8.67
N PRO A 1082 8.69 10.53 8.79
CA PRO A 1082 8.50 11.94 8.47
C PRO A 1082 9.41 12.91 9.22
N LEU A 1083 9.58 12.70 10.53
CA LEU A 1083 10.40 13.56 11.39
C LEU A 1083 11.90 13.44 11.03
N TYR A 1084 12.32 12.26 10.60
CA TYR A 1084 13.66 11.97 10.11
C TYR A 1084 14.02 12.84 8.90
N HIS A 1085 13.09 13.05 7.95
CA HIS A 1085 13.32 13.95 6.82
C HIS A 1085 13.66 15.39 7.26
N PHE A 1086 13.02 15.87 8.33
CA PHE A 1086 13.31 17.19 8.89
C PHE A 1086 14.70 17.22 9.57
N CYS A 1087 15.07 16.17 10.30
CA CYS A 1087 16.32 16.13 11.07
C CYS A 1087 17.58 15.91 10.22
N ILE A 1088 17.43 15.21 9.09
CA ILE A 1088 18.48 15.08 8.07
C ILE A 1088 18.90 16.45 7.54
N ASN A 1089 17.98 17.39 7.36
CA ASN A 1089 18.25 18.69 6.72
C ASN A 1089 18.71 19.78 7.70
N ASP A 1090 19.34 19.42 8.83
CA ASP A 1090 19.74 20.37 9.90
C ASP A 1090 18.52 21.12 10.46
N LEU A 1091 17.81 20.47 11.37
CA LEU A 1091 16.59 21.00 11.98
C LEU A 1091 16.81 22.35 12.69
N PRO A 1092 17.89 22.55 13.47
CA PRO A 1092 18.20 23.86 14.05
C PRO A 1092 18.46 24.95 13.02
N ALA A 1093 18.96 24.65 11.82
CA ALA A 1093 19.08 25.66 10.77
C ALA A 1093 17.71 25.95 10.13
N THR A 1094 16.97 24.90 9.77
CA THR A 1094 15.74 24.98 8.95
C THR A 1094 14.48 25.40 9.71
N THR A 1095 14.49 25.38 11.05
CA THR A 1095 13.37 25.84 11.89
C THR A 1095 13.53 27.27 12.39
N ARG A 1096 14.55 28.00 11.91
CA ARG A 1096 14.71 29.42 12.24
C ARG A 1096 13.61 30.21 11.55
N ALA A 1097 12.80 30.88 12.34
CA ALA A 1097 11.70 31.67 11.84
C ALA A 1097 11.93 33.16 12.13
N PRO A 1098 11.67 34.06 11.16
CA PRO A 1098 11.78 35.49 11.40
C PRO A 1098 10.72 36.00 12.39
N GLU A 1099 11.05 37.09 13.09
CA GLU A 1099 10.03 37.87 13.79
C GLU A 1099 9.08 38.53 12.77
N LEU A 1100 7.77 38.44 13.03
CA LEU A 1100 6.73 38.91 12.12
C LEU A 1100 5.88 39.96 12.83
N ASP A 1101 5.55 41.03 12.10
CA ASP A 1101 4.57 42.04 12.50
C ASP A 1101 3.16 41.59 12.09
N ASP A 1102 2.17 41.71 12.96
CA ASP A 1102 0.78 41.32 12.70
C ASP A 1102 -0.22 42.49 12.81
N ARG A 1103 0.24 43.74 12.58
CA ARG A 1103 -0.59 44.96 12.64
C ARG A 1103 -1.89 44.88 11.82
N ASN A 1104 -1.91 44.23 10.67
CA ASN A 1104 -3.09 44.09 9.84
C ASN A 1104 -4.04 43.07 10.45
N ALA A 1105 -3.53 41.99 11.06
CA ALA A 1105 -4.35 41.07 11.85
C ALA A 1105 -5.03 41.81 13.01
N VAL A 1106 -4.30 42.65 13.74
CA VAL A 1106 -4.85 43.51 14.81
C VAL A 1106 -5.97 44.41 14.29
N LYS A 1107 -5.76 45.12 13.16
CA LYS A 1107 -6.77 46.00 12.56
C LYS A 1107 -8.03 45.23 12.14
N ILE A 1108 -7.84 44.08 11.50
CA ILE A 1108 -8.92 43.24 10.99
C ILE A 1108 -9.72 42.63 12.14
N LEU A 1109 -9.07 42.15 13.20
CA LEU A 1109 -9.74 41.59 14.38
C LEU A 1109 -10.53 42.65 15.16
N LYS A 1110 -10.01 43.88 15.28
CA LYS A 1110 -10.78 45.00 15.84
C LYS A 1110 -12.03 45.31 15.02
N ALA A 1111 -11.89 45.36 13.69
CA ALA A 1111 -13.02 45.52 12.80
C ALA A 1111 -14.03 44.37 12.91
N ASP A 1112 -13.56 43.13 13.07
CA ASP A 1112 -14.41 41.95 13.25
C ASP A 1112 -15.16 41.97 14.59
N ALA A 1113 -14.51 42.43 15.65
CA ALA A 1113 -15.13 42.66 16.95
C ALA A 1113 -16.27 43.67 16.85
N ASP A 1114 -16.01 44.84 16.25
CA ASP A 1114 -17.00 45.90 16.09
C ASP A 1114 -18.19 45.46 15.22
N LYS A 1115 -17.90 44.75 14.12
CA LYS A 1115 -18.87 44.51 13.03
C LYS A 1115 -19.56 43.15 13.11
N TRP A 1116 -18.93 42.11 13.65
CA TRP A 1116 -19.42 40.73 13.53
C TRP A 1116 -19.52 39.96 14.84
N THR A 1117 -18.47 39.92 15.66
CA THR A 1117 -18.37 38.97 16.80
C THR A 1117 -18.67 39.62 18.16
N GLY A 1118 -18.44 40.92 18.32
CA GLY A 1118 -18.52 41.60 19.62
C GLY A 1118 -17.37 41.27 20.58
N VAL A 1119 -16.36 40.51 20.13
CA VAL A 1119 -15.24 40.05 20.96
C VAL A 1119 -13.92 40.52 20.33
N ASP A 1120 -13.18 41.37 21.03
CA ASP A 1120 -11.87 41.84 20.59
C ASP A 1120 -10.77 40.82 20.92
N GLU A 1121 -10.33 40.09 19.89
CA GLU A 1121 -9.23 39.12 19.96
C GLU A 1121 -7.91 39.67 19.39
N SER A 1122 -7.81 40.99 19.21
CA SER A 1122 -6.66 41.63 18.57
C SER A 1122 -5.36 41.62 19.40
N ALA A 1123 -5.40 41.11 20.63
CA ALA A 1123 -4.21 40.86 21.44
C ALA A 1123 -3.37 39.67 20.93
N GLY A 1124 -3.94 38.84 20.03
CA GLY A 1124 -3.29 37.64 19.51
C GLY A 1124 -3.29 36.48 20.49
N TYR A 1125 -2.88 35.29 20.03
CA TYR A 1125 -2.81 34.08 20.85
C TYR A 1125 -1.53 33.29 20.57
N GLY A 1126 -0.76 33.01 21.63
CA GLY A 1126 0.34 32.05 21.64
C GLY A 1126 -0.08 30.69 22.21
N ILE A 1127 0.78 29.68 22.02
CA ILE A 1127 0.59 28.36 22.61
C ILE A 1127 1.03 28.39 24.06
N SER A 1128 0.11 28.17 24.99
CA SER A 1128 0.42 28.13 26.42
C SER A 1128 0.82 26.72 26.87
N ARG A 1129 1.38 26.63 28.09
CA ARG A 1129 1.69 25.33 28.72
C ARG A 1129 0.45 24.46 28.92
N GLU A 1130 -0.69 25.09 29.23
CA GLU A 1130 -1.94 24.37 29.45
C GLU A 1130 -2.48 23.79 28.14
N ASP A 1131 -2.33 24.51 27.02
CA ASP A 1131 -2.75 24.05 25.70
C ASP A 1131 -1.97 22.81 25.27
N VAL A 1132 -0.64 22.80 25.47
CA VAL A 1132 0.19 21.61 25.23
C VAL A 1132 -0.24 20.44 26.12
N GLY A 1133 -0.63 20.71 27.38
CA GLY A 1133 -1.21 19.71 28.26
C GLY A 1133 -2.49 19.10 27.69
N ARG A 1134 -3.40 19.91 27.16
CA ARG A 1134 -4.62 19.44 26.49
C ARG A 1134 -4.32 18.68 25.21
N TYR A 1135 -3.33 19.11 24.41
CA TYR A 1135 -2.87 18.37 23.23
C TYR A 1135 -2.38 16.98 23.62
N LEU A 1136 -1.50 16.87 24.62
CA LEU A 1136 -1.03 15.59 25.13
C LEU A 1136 -2.17 14.72 25.65
N SER A 1137 -3.12 15.31 26.39
CA SER A 1137 -4.31 14.60 26.87
C SER A 1137 -5.14 14.02 25.72
N TYR A 1138 -5.43 14.83 24.69
CA TYR A 1138 -6.12 14.38 23.48
C TYR A 1138 -5.34 13.28 22.75
N LEU A 1139 -4.04 13.45 22.55
CA LEU A 1139 -3.17 12.47 21.89
C LEU A 1139 -3.13 11.13 22.65
N VAL A 1140 -3.25 11.17 23.97
CA VAL A 1140 -3.35 9.96 24.79
C VAL A 1140 -4.73 9.29 24.63
N GLU A 1141 -5.81 10.06 24.65
CA GLU A 1141 -7.18 9.54 24.46
C GLU A 1141 -7.35 8.85 23.09
N ILE A 1142 -6.75 9.41 22.02
CA ILE A 1142 -6.74 8.80 20.69
C ILE A 1142 -5.64 7.74 20.49
N LYS A 1143 -4.92 7.37 21.55
CA LYS A 1143 -3.82 6.39 21.56
C LYS A 1143 -2.65 6.70 20.61
N PHE A 1144 -2.40 7.98 20.33
CA PHE A 1144 -1.28 8.42 19.50
C PHE A 1144 0.06 8.48 20.28
N VAL A 1145 0.00 8.80 21.58
CA VAL A 1145 1.12 8.75 22.54
C VAL A 1145 0.69 8.01 23.82
N SER A 1146 1.66 7.48 24.56
CA SER A 1146 1.44 6.78 25.83
C SER A 1146 1.14 7.73 26.99
N GLN A 1147 0.52 7.25 28.07
CA GLN A 1147 0.36 8.02 29.31
C GLN A 1147 1.72 8.35 29.94
N PRO A 1148 1.91 9.54 30.55
CA PRO A 1148 3.14 9.86 31.27
C PRO A 1148 3.37 8.90 32.45
N SER A 1149 4.60 8.41 32.58
CA SER A 1149 4.97 7.36 33.56
C SER A 1149 5.79 7.89 34.76
N GLY A 1150 6.18 9.17 34.75
CA GLY A 1150 6.99 9.82 35.77
C GLY A 1150 6.21 10.72 36.73
N LYS A 1151 6.94 11.37 37.64
CA LYS A 1151 6.37 12.40 38.54
C LYS A 1151 6.31 13.74 37.79
N GLY A 1152 5.10 14.26 37.55
CA GLY A 1152 4.86 15.55 36.90
C GLY A 1152 3.48 16.11 37.22
N ARG A 1153 3.14 17.27 36.67
CA ARG A 1153 1.76 17.80 36.76
C ARG A 1153 0.81 16.87 36.00
N PRO A 1154 -0.38 16.53 36.54
CA PRO A 1154 -1.35 15.75 35.79
C PRO A 1154 -1.77 16.43 34.48
N LEU A 1155 -1.99 15.64 33.43
CA LEU A 1155 -2.54 16.15 32.18
C LEU A 1155 -3.95 16.75 32.44
N PRO A 1156 -4.27 17.92 31.84
CA PRO A 1156 -5.61 18.47 31.88
C PRO A 1156 -6.63 17.47 31.33
N LYS A 1157 -7.82 17.40 31.92
CA LYS A 1157 -8.89 16.54 31.39
C LYS A 1157 -9.45 17.14 30.10
N VAL A 1158 -9.50 16.34 29.04
CA VAL A 1158 -10.23 16.65 27.81
C VAL A 1158 -11.38 15.65 27.65
N HIS A 1159 -12.41 16.05 26.92
CA HIS A 1159 -13.53 15.16 26.62
C HIS A 1159 -13.52 14.84 25.12
N VAL A 1160 -13.28 13.58 24.79
CA VAL A 1160 -13.37 13.07 23.41
C VAL A 1160 -14.59 12.15 23.35
N SER A 1161 -15.57 12.50 22.53
CA SER A 1161 -16.80 11.68 22.42
C SER A 1161 -16.52 10.35 21.71
N ALA A 1162 -17.34 9.32 21.96
CA ALA A 1162 -17.21 8.04 21.26
C ALA A 1162 -17.32 8.18 19.73
N ALA A 1163 -18.26 9.02 19.27
CA ALA A 1163 -18.42 9.34 17.85
C ALA A 1163 -17.18 10.03 17.26
N GLN A 1164 -16.49 10.85 18.06
CA GLN A 1164 -15.23 11.45 17.67
C GLN A 1164 -14.11 10.40 17.58
N LEU A 1165 -13.97 9.51 18.58
CA LEU A 1165 -12.96 8.44 18.55
C LEU A 1165 -13.12 7.49 17.36
N GLU A 1166 -14.37 7.15 17.00
CA GLU A 1166 -14.67 6.36 15.79
C GLU A 1166 -14.32 7.11 14.50
N ALA A 1167 -14.54 8.43 14.46
CA ALA A 1167 -14.29 9.25 13.28
C ALA A 1167 -12.83 9.76 13.15
N VAL A 1168 -12.02 9.75 14.22
CA VAL A 1168 -10.63 10.23 14.23
C VAL A 1168 -9.73 9.45 13.25
N GLY A 1169 -10.01 8.17 13.00
CA GLY A 1169 -9.31 7.37 11.99
C GLY A 1169 -9.55 7.83 10.55
N ALA A 1170 -10.58 8.63 10.30
CA ALA A 1170 -11.00 9.09 8.98
C ALA A 1170 -10.55 10.53 8.62
N VAL A 1171 -9.88 11.23 9.54
CA VAL A 1171 -9.39 12.61 9.33
C VAL A 1171 -7.87 12.66 9.08
N GLY A 1172 -7.42 13.64 8.28
CA GLY A 1172 -5.99 13.82 7.94
C GLY A 1172 -5.73 14.14 6.45
N GLY A 1173 -4.57 14.76 6.16
CA GLY A 1173 -4.22 15.29 4.83
C GLY A 1173 -4.04 14.24 3.74
N ARG A 1174 -3.84 12.97 4.13
CA ARG A 1174 -3.73 11.83 3.19
C ARG A 1174 -5.07 11.34 2.65
N GLY A 1175 -6.20 11.90 3.12
CA GLY A 1175 -7.54 11.48 2.72
C GLY A 1175 -7.77 10.05 3.14
N GLY A 1176 -8.50 9.83 4.23
CA GLY A 1176 -8.80 8.51 4.79
C GLY A 1176 -8.95 7.43 3.72
N VAL A 1177 -7.86 6.68 3.52
CA VAL A 1177 -7.98 5.26 3.21
C VAL A 1177 -8.66 4.73 4.46
N PRO A 1178 -9.87 4.14 4.34
CA PRO A 1178 -10.53 3.56 5.49
C PRO A 1178 -9.53 2.61 6.17
N LYS A 1179 -9.40 2.74 7.49
CA LYS A 1179 -8.63 1.80 8.30
C LYS A 1179 -9.28 0.42 8.23
#